data_AF-A0A943B313-F1
#
_entry.id   AF-A0A943B313-F1
#
_cell.length_a   1.000
_cell.length_b   1.000
_cell.length_c   1.000
_cell.angle_alpha   90.00
_cell.angle_beta   90.00
_cell.angle_gamma   90.00
#
_symmetry.space_group_name_H-M   'P 1'
#
loop_
_entity.id
_entity.type
_entity.pdbx_description
1 polymer ?
#
loop_
_entity_poly.entity_id
_entity_poly.type
_entity_poly.pdbx_seq_one_letter_code
_entity_poly.pdbx_strand_id
1 'polypeptide(L)'
;MSSFKPCSEYSAPHAFPSASLGGGLPLTRRDLLAFERLLMQDVGRVLPCEAHALYFPTDDEVPGPLWIEDESRLLLPLRRDGALLGVLLLRRPDSDAVAALLPYLPGIVDLCLDKLALFKAGRLDALTGLVTRPVLLEQLARELEHIRRAFAAGLGPEPEEGGTTGGETAWQATLGLLTLRLTGLRAVSRTHGHLTAERLLARLGEALTALLPAEAVAARTGDAEFTVLWPGAVRQSMEDLARDAVRALDAVRLPGPLTGISVRGAAHAGYVLFPQDWEGGREAREADEEAAALLDKARLAARRAADLGDGDDHVLGYGLILPRGGVVDQVLPLSRVRVTLGRDVGAREGQRFSVWSLDYPVRGRAGAEAEAAREPLYKGEIVLADVREDFSQADVLLLGDPAWSLEPGDRLTLLPEDYGAAGASGRGNDGPARPDPLTGLYRHGDFLARLAEARERYPVFGLVLARFELPAQDREGRPLDQEDQEHGMAEAAALLRRLIEERLEAAGTKTELPPVAEWPAGRYSLNGLLLFHPGLTPAAARDLYAPVGADLTERLGHPAALGVACLPWLTYRAGDALECCRKALEYALLLPPPHVGVFDSLAVNISADKRYSQGDVFGALEEYRLALLADENNILAWNSLGVCLAGAGRAAEARRAFEEAVKRAPGEPAGHYNLGTACATLGDAAEAAAQFRTCLDLDPGHVYACIRLGELAESRGDGDEARRLYERAAVADPASSLPHRCLARLELRERHPDKARERLHQALLRNPQDAFSLHLMARLYLDGDEDPELAETLARQSVALRPDRKAAWLELARALEAQGRHRDAREARVRAAEL
;
A
#
# COMPACT_ATOMS: atom_id res chain seq x y z
N MET A 1 39.13 72.80 11.11
CA MET A 1 39.40 73.05 9.67
C MET A 1 39.08 71.76 8.94
N SER A 2 37.83 71.61 8.48
CA SER A 2 37.43 71.46 7.06
C SER A 2 38.26 70.40 6.31
N SER A 3 37.75 69.23 5.91
CA SER A 3 36.45 68.95 5.26
C SER A 3 36.00 67.50 5.51
N PHE A 4 34.74 67.29 5.89
CA PHE A 4 34.07 66.00 5.73
C PHE A 4 33.17 66.09 4.49
N LYS A 5 33.45 65.25 3.48
CA LYS A 5 32.50 64.87 2.42
C LYS A 5 32.44 63.33 2.36
N PRO A 6 31.28 62.75 2.04
CA PRO A 6 31.07 61.32 2.06
C PRO A 6 31.60 60.69 0.76
N CYS A 7 32.35 59.59 0.88
CA CYS A 7 32.68 58.75 -0.27
C CYS A 7 31.79 57.51 -0.26
N SER A 8 30.80 57.55 -1.15
CA SER A 8 30.24 56.42 -1.85
C SER A 8 31.32 55.66 -2.64
N GLU A 9 31.03 54.40 -2.92
CA GLU A 9 31.75 53.51 -3.85
C GLU A 9 33.12 53.00 -3.40
N TYR A 10 33.13 51.79 -2.81
CA TYR A 10 34.16 50.80 -3.10
C TYR A 10 33.51 49.41 -3.18
N SER A 11 33.27 48.98 -4.43
CA SER A 11 33.21 47.58 -4.81
C SER A 11 34.65 47.08 -4.98
N ALA A 12 35.06 46.11 -4.18
CA ALA A 12 36.21 45.24 -4.48
C ALA A 12 36.03 43.87 -3.78
N PRO A 13 36.53 42.79 -4.38
CA PRO A 13 36.06 41.42 -4.14
C PRO A 13 36.70 40.82 -2.88
N HIS A 14 35.89 40.20 -2.01
CA HIS A 14 36.39 39.46 -0.86
C HIS A 14 36.85 38.06 -1.30
N ALA A 15 38.16 37.91 -1.52
CA ALA A 15 38.84 36.63 -1.38
C ALA A 15 39.05 36.37 0.12
N PHE A 16 38.38 35.35 0.67
CA PHE A 16 38.67 34.87 2.01
C PHE A 16 40.07 34.21 2.03
N PRO A 17 40.94 34.53 2.99
CA PRO A 17 42.23 33.86 3.09
C PRO A 17 42.03 32.42 3.57
N SER A 18 42.75 31.50 2.93
CA SER A 18 42.83 30.09 3.29
C SER A 18 43.10 29.90 4.78
N ALA A 19 42.22 29.18 5.47
CA ALA A 19 42.37 28.83 6.88
C ALA A 19 43.67 28.04 7.11
N SER A 20 44.66 28.69 7.70
CA SER A 20 45.74 28.02 8.41
C SER A 20 45.21 27.66 9.81
N LEU A 21 45.50 26.43 10.26
CA LEU A 21 44.98 25.79 11.48
C LEU A 21 45.47 26.41 12.81
N GLY A 22 45.62 27.73 12.89
CA GLY A 22 46.10 28.40 14.11
C GLY A 22 45.76 29.89 14.30
N GLY A 23 45.02 30.54 13.40
CA GLY A 23 44.62 31.95 13.56
C GLY A 23 43.11 32.11 13.61
N GLY A 24 42.58 32.70 14.68
CA GLY A 24 41.14 33.00 14.81
C GLY A 24 40.64 33.96 13.72
N LEU A 25 39.32 33.94 13.46
CA LEU A 25 38.66 34.86 12.51
C LEU A 25 38.95 36.33 12.87
N PRO A 26 39.36 37.19 11.91
CA PRO A 26 39.65 38.58 12.20
C PRO A 26 38.38 39.36 12.57
N LEU A 27 38.50 40.25 13.56
CA LEU A 27 37.46 41.22 13.90
C LEU A 27 37.47 42.36 12.88
N THR A 28 36.28 42.80 12.47
CA THR A 28 36.06 43.92 11.55
C THR A 28 35.43 45.12 12.28
N ARG A 29 35.43 46.29 11.65
CA ARG A 29 34.78 47.50 12.17
C ARG A 29 33.28 47.29 12.43
N ARG A 30 32.60 46.51 11.56
CA ARG A 30 31.18 46.17 11.70
C ARG A 30 30.93 45.26 12.91
N ASP A 31 31.87 44.39 13.25
CA ASP A 31 31.77 43.54 14.44
C ASP A 31 31.85 44.36 15.73
N LEU A 32 32.68 45.41 15.77
CA LEU A 32 32.76 46.29 16.94
C LEU A 32 31.46 47.06 17.18
N LEU A 33 30.78 47.48 16.11
CA LEU A 33 29.43 48.06 16.21
C LEU A 33 28.42 47.02 16.69
N ALA A 34 28.41 45.84 16.08
CA ALA A 34 27.46 44.77 16.43
C ALA A 34 27.62 44.28 17.88
N PHE A 35 28.85 44.30 18.42
CA PHE A 35 29.19 43.81 19.75
C PHE A 35 29.57 44.92 20.74
N GLU A 36 29.22 46.18 20.46
CA GLU A 36 29.56 47.34 21.31
C GLU A 36 29.13 47.13 22.76
N ARG A 37 27.94 46.56 22.98
CA ARG A 37 27.43 46.27 24.33
C ARG A 37 28.30 45.27 25.09
N LEU A 38 28.80 44.23 24.42
CA LEU A 38 29.69 43.22 25.01
C LEU A 38 31.07 43.82 25.30
N LEU A 39 31.60 44.60 24.36
CA LEU A 39 32.85 45.35 24.54
C LEU A 39 32.76 46.24 25.79
N MET A 40 31.68 47.00 25.93
CA MET A 40 31.47 47.89 27.07
C MET A 40 31.17 47.16 28.37
N GLN A 41 30.55 45.98 28.32
CA GLN A 41 30.38 45.14 29.50
C GLN A 41 31.74 44.70 30.08
N ASP A 42 32.73 44.44 29.23
CA ASP A 42 34.06 44.02 29.66
C ASP A 42 34.95 45.21 30.04
N VAL A 43 35.01 46.25 29.20
CA VAL A 43 35.77 47.47 29.49
C VAL A 43 35.23 48.19 30.73
N GLY A 44 33.90 48.28 30.86
CA GLY A 44 33.23 48.95 31.98
C GLY A 44 33.42 48.27 33.33
N ARG A 45 33.80 46.98 33.37
CA ARG A 45 34.18 46.29 34.62
C ARG A 45 35.52 46.78 35.16
N VAL A 46 36.41 47.22 34.27
CA VAL A 46 37.77 47.67 34.62
C VAL A 46 37.80 49.18 34.80
N LEU A 47 37.10 49.91 33.92
CA LEU A 47 37.00 51.35 33.94
C LEU A 47 35.52 51.77 33.88
N PRO A 48 34.84 51.90 35.03
CA PRO A 48 33.50 52.46 35.09
C PRO A 48 33.49 53.88 34.51
N CYS A 49 32.48 54.19 33.69
CA CYS A 49 32.34 55.51 33.05
C CYS A 49 30.86 55.93 32.97
N GLU A 50 30.60 57.23 32.88
CA GLU A 50 29.23 57.76 32.73
C GLU A 50 28.68 57.60 31.30
N ALA A 51 29.54 57.71 30.29
CA ALA A 51 29.17 57.58 28.89
C ALA A 51 30.36 57.13 28.03
N HIS A 52 30.07 56.47 26.90
CA HIS A 52 31.06 56.03 25.92
C HIS A 52 30.64 56.38 24.50
N ALA A 53 31.60 56.41 23.58
CA ALA A 53 31.36 56.52 22.15
C ALA A 53 32.44 55.77 21.36
N LEU A 54 32.05 55.10 20.27
CA LEU A 54 32.94 54.35 19.39
C LEU A 54 33.17 55.11 18.08
N TYR A 55 34.44 55.34 17.73
CA TYR A 55 34.85 56.07 16.52
C TYR A 55 35.68 55.18 15.58
N PHE A 56 35.56 55.40 14.26
CA PHE A 56 36.29 54.67 13.23
C PHE A 56 37.15 55.62 12.39
N PRO A 57 38.35 56.00 12.86
CA PRO A 57 39.22 56.90 12.11
C PRO A 57 39.68 56.27 10.78
N THR A 58 39.98 57.14 9.81
CA THR A 58 40.55 56.76 8.50
C THR A 58 42.07 56.61 8.56
N ASP A 59 42.73 57.25 9.52
CA ASP A 59 44.19 57.20 9.71
C ASP A 59 44.57 56.16 10.77
N ASP A 60 45.58 55.34 10.47
CA ASP A 60 46.10 54.30 11.38
C ASP A 60 47.12 54.84 12.41
N GLU A 61 47.49 56.12 12.35
CA GLU A 61 48.49 56.77 13.22
C GLU A 61 47.88 57.35 14.51
N VAL A 62 47.04 56.60 15.22
CA VAL A 62 46.61 57.00 16.57
C VAL A 62 47.64 56.51 17.60
N PRO A 63 48.26 57.39 18.41
CA PRO A 63 49.16 56.99 19.48
C PRO A 63 48.42 56.18 20.56
N GLY A 64 49.17 55.56 21.48
CA GLY A 64 48.61 54.71 22.55
C GLY A 64 47.56 55.42 23.43
N PRO A 65 47.00 54.72 24.43
CA PRO A 65 45.94 55.25 25.30
C PRO A 65 46.24 56.67 25.78
N LEU A 66 45.34 57.61 25.51
CA LEU A 66 45.52 59.02 25.83
C LEU A 66 44.52 59.45 26.89
N TRP A 67 45.03 59.78 28.07
CA TRP A 67 44.27 60.41 29.13
C TRP A 67 44.33 61.94 29.00
N ILE A 68 43.17 62.58 28.83
CA ILE A 68 43.02 64.04 28.78
C ILE A 68 42.39 64.48 30.10
N GLU A 69 43.25 64.82 31.06
CA GLU A 69 42.87 65.14 32.44
C GLU A 69 41.91 66.33 32.52
N ASP A 70 42.19 67.40 31.75
CA ASP A 70 41.38 68.62 31.68
C ASP A 70 39.94 68.40 31.18
N GLU A 71 39.71 67.37 30.37
CA GLU A 71 38.40 67.05 29.80
C GLU A 71 37.73 65.84 30.47
N SER A 72 38.43 65.17 31.41
CA SER A 72 38.04 63.87 31.99
C SER A 72 37.67 62.85 30.92
N ARG A 73 38.51 62.72 29.88
CA ARG A 73 38.29 61.84 28.73
C ARG A 73 39.45 60.90 28.52
N LEU A 74 39.13 59.64 28.25
CA LEU A 74 40.10 58.63 27.89
C LEU A 74 39.82 58.14 26.47
N LEU A 75 40.82 58.25 25.61
CA LEU A 75 40.81 57.66 24.26
C LEU A 75 41.55 56.33 24.30
N LEU A 76 40.84 55.25 24.00
CA LEU A 76 41.34 53.89 23.95
C LEU A 76 41.37 53.39 22.50
N PRO A 77 42.55 53.32 21.86
CA PRO A 77 42.68 52.69 20.56
C PRO A 77 42.38 51.18 20.67
N LEU A 78 41.44 50.69 19.89
CA LEU A 78 41.11 49.27 19.76
C LEU A 78 41.96 48.67 18.65
N ARG A 79 43.14 48.16 19.00
CA ARG A 79 44.07 47.53 18.04
C ARG A 79 44.04 46.02 18.20
N ARG A 80 44.17 45.29 17.09
CA ARG A 80 44.36 43.83 17.10
C ARG A 80 45.30 43.45 15.96
N ASP A 81 46.28 42.60 16.24
CA ASP A 81 47.26 42.11 15.25
C ASP A 81 47.93 43.26 14.46
N GLY A 82 48.11 44.42 15.09
CA GLY A 82 48.70 45.63 14.49
C GLY A 82 47.71 46.57 13.78
N ALA A 83 46.49 46.14 13.47
CA ALA A 83 45.47 46.94 12.79
C ALA A 83 44.59 47.75 13.76
N LEU A 84 44.28 49.01 13.43
CA LEU A 84 43.35 49.84 14.20
C LEU A 84 41.90 49.57 13.76
N LEU A 85 41.13 48.96 14.66
CA LEU A 85 39.72 48.61 14.39
C LEU A 85 38.77 49.74 14.78
N GLY A 86 39.14 50.59 15.73
CA GLY A 86 38.34 51.75 16.18
C GLY A 86 38.99 52.44 17.37
N VAL A 87 38.39 53.53 17.84
CA VAL A 87 38.80 54.25 19.07
C VAL A 87 37.59 54.38 19.98
N LEU A 88 37.70 53.82 21.18
CA LEU A 88 36.68 53.93 22.22
C LEU A 88 36.97 55.15 23.09
N LEU A 89 36.05 56.11 23.12
CA LEU A 89 36.10 57.27 24.00
C LEU A 89 35.28 56.99 25.25
N LEU A 90 35.90 57.07 26.42
CA LEU A 90 35.21 57.03 27.72
C LEU A 90 35.14 58.44 28.32
N ARG A 91 33.95 58.85 28.79
CA ARG A 91 33.73 60.15 29.45
C ARG A 91 33.57 59.94 30.95
N ARG A 92 34.33 60.73 31.73
CA ARG A 92 34.44 60.66 33.20
C ARG A 92 34.70 59.24 33.75
N PRO A 93 35.74 58.54 33.27
CA PRO A 93 36.23 57.38 34.00
C PRO A 93 36.91 57.81 35.31
N ASP A 94 36.98 56.91 36.30
CA ASP A 94 37.67 57.14 37.56
C ASP A 94 39.16 57.49 37.32
N SER A 95 39.57 58.71 37.71
CA SER A 95 40.90 59.25 37.43
C SER A 95 42.02 58.44 38.08
N ASP A 96 41.81 57.95 39.29
CA ASP A 96 42.82 57.19 40.04
C ASP A 96 43.02 55.81 39.41
N ALA A 97 41.92 55.20 38.95
CA ALA A 97 41.95 53.94 38.21
C ALA A 97 42.63 54.10 36.83
N VAL A 98 42.35 55.19 36.10
CA VAL A 98 42.99 55.46 34.81
C VAL A 98 44.49 55.66 34.97
N ALA A 99 44.94 56.48 35.93
CA ALA A 99 46.36 56.73 36.15
C ALA A 99 47.13 55.46 36.52
N ALA A 100 46.53 54.59 37.36
CA ALA A 100 47.13 53.31 37.74
C ALA A 100 47.20 52.30 36.59
N LEU A 101 46.18 52.28 35.73
CA LEU A 101 46.03 51.27 34.68
C LEU A 101 46.61 51.70 33.33
N LEU A 102 46.89 52.99 33.10
CA LEU A 102 47.32 53.55 31.81
C LEU A 102 48.40 52.71 31.08
N PRO A 103 49.45 52.19 31.74
CA PRO A 103 50.47 51.34 31.09
C PRO A 103 49.95 49.96 30.66
N TYR A 104 48.90 49.46 31.31
CA TYR A 104 48.31 48.12 31.12
C TYR A 104 47.05 48.14 30.22
N LEU A 105 46.46 49.30 29.98
CA LEU A 105 45.24 49.46 29.16
C LEU A 105 45.34 48.82 27.76
N PRO A 106 46.47 48.89 27.02
CA PRO A 106 46.57 48.19 25.74
C PRO A 106 46.34 46.68 25.87
N GLY A 107 46.98 46.04 26.86
CA GLY A 107 46.81 44.61 27.11
C GLY A 107 45.41 44.23 27.59
N ILE A 108 44.74 45.09 28.35
CA ILE A 108 43.34 44.88 28.78
C ILE A 108 42.39 44.97 27.58
N VAL A 109 42.59 45.95 26.70
CA VAL A 109 41.83 46.10 25.46
C VAL A 109 42.06 44.90 24.54
N ASP A 110 43.30 44.45 24.39
CA ASP A 110 43.64 43.25 23.61
C ASP A 110 42.87 42.02 24.13
N LEU A 111 42.82 41.81 25.45
CA LEU A 111 42.04 40.71 26.06
C LEU A 111 40.53 40.85 25.81
N CYS A 112 39.98 42.06 25.85
CA CYS A 112 38.57 42.31 25.52
C CYS A 112 38.29 42.00 24.04
N LEU A 113 39.19 42.39 23.15
CA LEU A 113 39.11 42.09 21.72
C LEU A 113 39.31 40.59 21.45
N ASP A 114 40.17 39.89 22.19
CA ASP A 114 40.31 38.42 22.13
C ASP A 114 39.02 37.72 22.54
N LYS A 115 38.40 38.18 23.62
CA LYS A 115 37.11 37.65 24.04
C LYS A 115 36.03 37.89 22.97
N LEU A 116 36.02 39.06 22.33
CA LEU A 116 35.09 39.35 21.23
C LEU A 116 35.38 38.50 19.98
N ALA A 117 36.64 38.27 19.64
CA ALA A 117 37.04 37.41 18.54
C ALA A 117 36.62 35.96 18.81
N LEU A 118 36.82 35.45 20.03
CA LEU A 118 36.35 34.14 20.48
C LEU A 118 34.82 34.06 20.49
N PHE A 119 34.14 35.12 20.91
CA PHE A 119 32.68 35.21 20.88
C PHE A 119 32.15 35.15 19.44
N LYS A 120 32.76 35.89 18.51
CA LYS A 120 32.45 35.83 17.08
C LYS A 120 32.70 34.44 16.51
N ALA A 121 33.86 33.85 16.82
CA ALA A 121 34.23 32.51 16.36
C ALA A 121 33.25 31.44 16.88
N GLY A 122 32.79 31.54 18.13
CA GLY A 122 31.80 30.62 18.70
C GLY A 122 30.39 30.73 18.09
N ARG A 123 30.12 31.78 17.30
CA ARG A 123 28.84 32.01 16.62
C ARG A 123 28.84 31.52 15.17
N LEU A 124 30.01 31.18 14.62
CA LEU A 124 30.20 30.73 13.24
C LEU A 124 30.64 29.26 13.19
N ASP A 125 30.26 28.54 12.15
CA ASP A 125 30.77 27.20 11.86
C ASP A 125 32.20 27.31 11.35
N ALA A 126 33.13 26.59 11.99
CA ALA A 126 34.55 26.68 11.68
C ALA A 126 34.90 26.17 10.27
N LEU A 127 34.05 25.36 9.66
CA LEU A 127 34.28 24.77 8.34
C LEU A 127 33.71 25.62 7.21
N THR A 128 32.47 26.11 7.35
CA THR A 128 31.77 26.84 6.28
C THR A 128 31.76 28.36 6.45
N GLY A 129 32.06 28.87 7.64
CA GLY A 129 31.93 30.30 7.97
C GLY A 129 30.50 30.79 8.10
N LEU A 130 29.50 29.92 7.94
CA LEU A 130 28.07 30.22 8.14
C LEU A 130 27.76 30.37 9.63
N VAL A 131 26.63 30.99 9.99
CA VAL A 131 26.25 31.06 11.40
C VAL A 131 25.87 29.68 11.96
N THR A 132 26.03 29.49 13.26
CA THR A 132 25.65 28.23 13.92
C THR A 132 24.13 28.13 14.11
N ARG A 133 23.61 26.91 14.29
CA ARG A 133 22.18 26.67 14.58
C ARG A 133 21.61 27.54 15.72
N PRO A 134 22.27 27.69 16.89
CA PRO A 134 21.74 28.54 17.96
C PRO A 134 21.59 30.00 17.55
N VAL A 135 22.51 30.52 16.73
CA VAL A 135 22.46 31.90 16.24
C VAL A 135 21.31 32.11 15.25
N LEU A 136 21.07 31.13 14.37
CA LEU A 136 19.90 31.15 13.48
C LEU A 136 18.59 31.18 14.27
N LEU A 137 18.46 30.33 15.28
CA LEU A 137 17.25 30.27 16.11
C LEU A 137 17.04 31.58 16.89
N GLU A 138 18.11 32.17 17.44
CA GLU A 138 18.08 33.47 18.11
C GLU A 138 17.63 34.60 17.17
N GLN A 139 18.00 34.55 15.88
CA GLN A 139 17.55 35.52 14.88
C GLN A 139 16.09 35.26 14.45
N LEU A 140 15.74 34.01 14.18
CA LEU A 140 14.38 33.63 13.81
C LEU A 140 13.36 34.00 14.90
N ALA A 141 13.66 33.72 16.18
CA ALA A 141 12.80 34.09 17.30
C ALA A 141 12.59 35.61 17.41
N ARG A 142 13.64 36.42 17.14
CA ARG A 142 13.53 37.88 17.09
C ARG A 142 12.64 38.35 15.96
N GLU A 143 12.79 37.80 14.76
CA GLU A 143 11.94 38.16 13.62
C GLU A 143 10.47 37.77 13.86
N LEU A 144 10.20 36.61 14.47
CA LEU A 144 8.85 36.20 14.85
C LEU A 144 8.22 37.18 15.86
N GLU A 145 8.98 37.60 16.87
CA GLU A 145 8.53 38.60 17.85
C GLU A 145 8.26 39.96 17.19
N HIS A 146 9.08 40.37 16.23
CA HIS A 146 8.83 41.58 15.44
C HIS A 146 7.54 41.49 14.62
N ILE A 147 7.33 40.38 13.91
CA ILE A 147 6.12 40.13 13.12
C ILE A 147 4.88 40.15 14.04
N ARG A 148 4.95 39.52 15.22
CA ARG A 148 3.86 39.54 16.21
C ARG A 148 3.52 40.94 16.69
N ARG A 149 4.52 41.77 16.98
CA ARG A 149 4.32 43.16 17.37
C ARG A 149 3.67 43.98 16.24
N ALA A 150 4.06 43.76 14.99
CA ALA A 150 3.45 44.40 13.84
C ALA A 150 1.96 44.02 13.69
N PHE A 151 1.63 42.73 13.81
CA PHE A 151 0.24 42.25 13.80
C PHE A 151 -0.59 42.80 14.98
N ALA A 152 0.00 42.88 16.18
CA ALA A 152 -0.67 43.45 17.36
C ALA A 152 -0.93 44.97 17.23
N ALA A 153 -0.10 45.68 16.46
CA ALA A 153 -0.25 47.11 16.18
C ALA A 153 -1.28 47.44 15.09
N GLY A 154 -1.96 46.43 14.49
CA GLY A 154 -2.98 46.63 13.46
C GLY A 154 -2.43 46.89 12.06
N LEU A 155 -1.12 46.73 11.85
CA LEU A 155 -0.48 46.77 10.54
C LEU A 155 -0.62 45.37 9.90
N GLY A 156 -1.77 45.15 9.26
CA GLY A 156 -2.02 43.94 8.47
C GLY A 156 -1.18 43.90 7.19
N PRO A 157 -1.09 42.74 6.51
CA PRO A 157 -0.36 42.60 5.26
C PRO A 157 -1.19 43.19 4.12
N GLU A 158 -1.09 44.50 3.87
CA GLU A 158 -1.54 45.12 2.61
C GLU A 158 -0.35 45.17 1.64
N PRO A 159 -0.40 44.51 0.48
CA PRO A 159 0.62 44.65 -0.55
C PRO A 159 0.40 45.97 -1.29
N GLU A 160 1.25 46.98 -1.09
CA GLU A 160 1.25 48.16 -1.95
C GLU A 160 1.80 47.79 -3.34
N GLU A 161 0.90 47.64 -4.32
CA GLU A 161 1.25 47.69 -5.73
C GLU A 161 1.68 49.11 -6.10
N GLY A 162 2.98 49.28 -6.37
CA GLY A 162 3.52 50.38 -7.17
C GLY A 162 3.80 51.68 -6.41
N GLY A 163 5.03 51.83 -5.90
CA GLY A 163 5.52 53.11 -5.39
C GLY A 163 7.04 53.16 -5.30
N THR A 164 7.69 53.76 -6.30
CA THR A 164 9.11 54.14 -6.23
C THR A 164 9.28 55.41 -5.41
N THR A 165 9.64 55.29 -4.13
CA THR A 165 10.31 56.36 -3.37
C THR A 165 11.16 55.75 -2.26
N GLY A 166 12.43 56.15 -2.20
CA GLY A 166 13.43 55.54 -1.33
C GLY A 166 13.36 55.98 0.13
N GLY A 167 13.99 55.16 0.97
CA GLY A 167 14.57 55.56 2.26
C GLY A 167 13.65 55.51 3.47
N GLU A 168 13.16 54.32 3.83
CA GLU A 168 13.02 53.78 5.20
C GLU A 168 12.28 52.43 5.08
N THR A 169 12.81 51.39 5.74
CA THR A 169 12.42 49.96 5.61
C THR A 169 10.91 49.72 5.73
N ALA A 170 10.26 49.41 4.60
CA ALA A 170 8.90 48.85 4.57
C ALA A 170 8.98 47.39 5.01
N TRP A 171 8.67 47.11 6.28
CA TRP A 171 8.69 45.77 6.85
C TRP A 171 7.51 44.96 6.33
N GLN A 172 7.76 43.98 5.46
CA GLN A 172 6.76 42.99 5.10
C GLN A 172 6.61 41.99 6.26
N ALA A 173 5.40 41.78 6.77
CA ALA A 173 5.09 40.91 7.91
C ALA A 173 5.15 39.40 7.56
N THR A 174 6.16 39.00 6.80
CA THR A 174 6.41 37.63 6.37
C THR A 174 7.87 37.27 6.59
N LEU A 175 8.15 35.98 6.73
CA LEU A 175 9.51 35.46 6.64
C LEU A 175 9.50 34.09 5.96
N GLY A 176 10.62 33.75 5.34
CA GLY A 176 10.86 32.45 4.71
C GLY A 176 12.05 31.75 5.35
N LEU A 177 11.94 30.44 5.50
CA LEU A 177 13.05 29.60 5.93
C LEU A 177 13.26 28.49 4.91
N LEU A 178 14.45 28.46 4.30
CA LEU A 178 14.87 27.48 3.29
C LEU A 178 15.90 26.54 3.90
N THR A 179 15.64 25.24 3.90
CA THR A 179 16.63 24.21 4.26
C THR A 179 17.12 23.48 3.03
N LEU A 180 18.43 23.39 2.89
CA LEU A 180 19.15 22.66 1.84
C LEU A 180 19.78 21.42 2.48
N ARG A 181 19.33 20.24 2.05
CA ARG A 181 19.85 18.95 2.47
C ARG A 181 20.83 18.43 1.43
N LEU A 182 22.08 18.26 1.84
CA LEU A 182 23.17 17.81 0.98
C LEU A 182 23.20 16.28 0.96
N THR A 183 23.02 15.69 -0.22
CA THR A 183 23.06 14.24 -0.42
C THR A 183 24.46 13.78 -0.86
N GLY A 184 24.76 12.50 -0.69
CA GLY A 184 26.05 11.93 -1.11
C GLY A 184 27.27 12.25 -0.24
N LEU A 185 27.23 13.22 0.69
CA LEU A 185 28.38 13.59 1.54
C LEU A 185 28.98 12.43 2.34
N ARG A 186 28.14 11.53 2.88
CA ARG A 186 28.62 10.32 3.58
C ARG A 186 29.36 9.37 2.62
N ALA A 187 28.88 9.24 1.38
CA ALA A 187 29.55 8.43 0.36
C ALA A 187 30.88 9.07 -0.04
N VAL A 188 30.93 10.40 -0.20
CA VAL A 188 32.17 11.15 -0.44
C VAL A 188 33.17 10.92 0.70
N SER A 189 32.72 11.03 1.94
CA SER A 189 33.55 10.82 3.13
C SER A 189 34.12 9.39 3.20
N ARG A 190 33.33 8.37 2.85
CA ARG A 190 33.75 6.96 2.80
C ARG A 190 34.72 6.67 1.66
N THR A 191 34.47 7.22 0.47
CA THR A 191 35.22 6.89 -0.76
C THR A 191 36.47 7.76 -0.94
N HIS A 192 36.42 9.03 -0.54
CA HIS A 192 37.47 10.04 -0.80
C HIS A 192 38.06 10.66 0.49
N GLY A 193 37.62 10.18 1.66
CA GLY A 193 38.11 10.61 2.97
C GLY A 193 37.39 11.83 3.56
N HIS A 194 37.48 11.99 4.88
CA HIS A 194 36.80 13.05 5.63
C HIS A 194 37.25 14.47 5.22
N LEU A 195 38.55 14.66 4.97
CA LEU A 195 39.10 15.97 4.57
C LEU A 195 38.52 16.46 3.22
N THR A 196 38.26 15.54 2.27
CA THR A 196 37.64 15.89 0.98
C THR A 196 36.18 16.29 1.17
N ALA A 197 35.45 15.60 2.06
CA ALA A 197 34.08 15.95 2.41
C ALA A 197 33.99 17.32 3.11
N GLU A 198 34.93 17.64 4.01
CA GLU A 198 35.02 18.95 4.66
C GLU A 198 35.30 20.08 3.66
N ARG A 199 36.23 19.86 2.72
CA ARG A 199 36.50 20.81 1.63
C ARG A 199 35.27 21.02 0.73
N LEU A 200 34.51 19.96 0.46
CA LEU A 200 33.27 20.05 -0.31
C LEU A 200 32.23 20.88 0.45
N LEU A 201 32.04 20.62 1.74
CA LEU A 201 31.15 21.39 2.60
C LEU A 201 31.52 22.88 2.64
N ALA A 202 32.81 23.21 2.79
CA ALA A 202 33.28 24.59 2.76
C ALA A 202 32.93 25.30 1.44
N ARG A 203 33.19 24.64 0.30
CA ARG A 203 32.89 25.19 -1.04
C ARG A 203 31.40 25.32 -1.31
N LEU A 204 30.58 24.40 -0.81
CA LEU A 204 29.12 24.51 -0.88
C LEU A 204 28.62 25.68 -0.02
N GLY A 205 29.21 25.92 1.14
CA GLY A 205 28.91 27.09 1.98
C GLY A 205 29.26 28.42 1.31
N GLU A 206 30.43 28.48 0.64
CA GLU A 206 30.83 29.65 -0.18
C GLU A 206 29.83 29.91 -1.31
N ALA A 207 29.45 28.86 -2.06
CA ALA A 207 28.51 28.95 -3.18
C ALA A 207 27.12 29.42 -2.71
N LEU A 208 26.65 28.91 -1.57
CA LEU A 208 25.39 29.37 -0.97
C LEU A 208 25.47 30.85 -0.61
N THR A 209 26.52 31.26 0.11
CA THR A 209 26.69 32.64 0.60
C THR A 209 26.71 33.66 -0.55
N ALA A 210 27.31 33.29 -1.69
CA ALA A 210 27.38 34.15 -2.87
C ALA A 210 26.01 34.43 -3.53
N LEU A 211 25.00 33.60 -3.27
CA LEU A 211 23.65 33.75 -3.81
C LEU A 211 22.69 34.50 -2.88
N LEU A 212 23.06 34.70 -1.62
CA LEU A 212 22.11 35.20 -0.62
C LEU A 212 21.79 36.68 -0.82
N PRO A 213 20.51 37.05 -0.69
CA PRO A 213 20.09 38.45 -0.50
C PRO A 213 20.78 39.09 0.72
N ALA A 214 20.92 40.42 0.72
CA ALA A 214 21.62 41.15 1.76
C ALA A 214 20.98 41.00 3.16
N GLU A 215 19.66 40.82 3.23
CA GLU A 215 18.93 40.58 4.49
C GLU A 215 18.90 39.11 4.92
N ALA A 216 19.32 38.18 4.06
CA ALA A 216 19.25 36.75 4.34
C ALA A 216 20.47 36.26 5.15
N VAL A 217 20.21 35.35 6.08
CA VAL A 217 21.27 34.73 6.90
C VAL A 217 21.29 33.24 6.67
N ALA A 218 22.44 32.70 6.24
CA ALA A 218 22.66 31.27 6.14
C ALA A 218 23.40 30.71 7.36
N ALA A 219 22.94 29.54 7.77
CA ALA A 219 23.46 28.79 8.91
C ALA A 219 23.73 27.35 8.53
N ARG A 220 24.72 26.74 9.19
CA ARG A 220 24.87 25.29 9.18
C ARG A 220 24.08 24.71 10.35
N THR A 221 23.01 24.00 10.03
CA THR A 221 22.06 23.49 11.04
C THR A 221 22.24 22.01 11.36
N GLY A 222 22.99 21.28 10.52
CA GLY A 222 23.37 19.88 10.74
C GLY A 222 24.63 19.49 9.95
N ASP A 223 25.01 18.22 10.02
CA ASP A 223 26.24 17.70 9.38
C ASP A 223 26.28 17.96 7.87
N ALA A 224 25.12 17.83 7.22
CA ALA A 224 24.90 17.94 5.79
C ALA A 224 23.68 18.83 5.48
N GLU A 225 23.43 19.84 6.32
CA GLU A 225 22.26 20.71 6.20
C GLU A 225 22.64 22.18 6.35
N PHE A 226 22.24 22.98 5.37
CA PHE A 226 22.27 24.44 5.45
C PHE A 226 20.86 24.97 5.56
N THR A 227 20.66 26.06 6.30
CA THR A 227 19.37 26.72 6.40
C THR A 227 19.55 28.21 6.20
N VAL A 228 18.72 28.82 5.37
CA VAL A 228 18.66 30.25 5.09
C VAL A 228 17.40 30.83 5.71
N LEU A 229 17.55 31.85 6.55
CA LEU A 229 16.47 32.71 7.00
C LEU A 229 16.42 33.95 6.12
N TRP A 230 15.27 34.23 5.51
CA TRP A 230 15.04 35.42 4.71
C TRP A 230 13.82 36.19 5.23
N PRO A 231 14.04 37.31 5.97
CA PRO A 231 12.97 38.21 6.38
C PRO A 231 12.28 38.86 5.17
N GLY A 232 10.95 38.97 5.19
CA GLY A 232 10.16 39.56 4.10
C GLY A 232 9.98 38.66 2.87
N ALA A 233 10.41 37.40 2.92
CA ALA A 233 10.28 36.53 1.76
C ALA A 233 8.82 36.15 1.46
N VAL A 234 8.51 36.04 0.17
CA VAL A 234 7.23 35.55 -0.37
C VAL A 234 7.45 34.23 -1.11
N ARG A 235 6.38 33.48 -1.39
CA ARG A 235 6.45 32.14 -1.99
C ARG A 235 7.29 32.07 -3.25
N GLN A 236 7.03 32.95 -4.21
CA GLN A 236 7.75 32.96 -5.47
C GLN A 236 9.26 33.19 -5.26
N SER A 237 9.62 34.18 -4.46
CA SER A 237 11.03 34.49 -4.15
C SER A 237 11.74 33.33 -3.43
N MET A 238 11.04 32.61 -2.56
CA MET A 238 11.59 31.43 -1.89
C MET A 238 11.78 30.25 -2.85
N GLU A 239 10.84 30.01 -3.76
CA GLU A 239 10.98 28.97 -4.79
C GLU A 239 12.15 29.26 -5.72
N ASP A 240 12.29 30.51 -6.17
CA ASP A 240 13.36 30.93 -7.06
C ASP A 240 14.72 30.80 -6.35
N LEU A 241 14.85 31.30 -5.11
CA LEU A 241 16.07 31.12 -4.31
C LEU A 241 16.38 29.63 -4.07
N ALA A 242 15.38 28.81 -3.79
CA ALA A 242 15.56 27.38 -3.58
C ALA A 242 16.10 26.67 -4.83
N ARG A 243 15.52 26.95 -6.01
CA ARG A 243 16.00 26.39 -7.29
C ARG A 243 17.40 26.87 -7.62
N ASP A 244 17.68 28.15 -7.41
CA ASP A 244 19.00 28.72 -7.70
C ASP A 244 20.07 28.19 -6.75
N ALA A 245 19.73 28.02 -5.47
CA ALA A 245 20.60 27.40 -4.49
C ALA A 245 20.92 25.95 -4.86
N VAL A 246 19.91 25.12 -5.18
CA VAL A 246 20.14 23.74 -5.63
C VAL A 246 21.06 23.72 -6.87
N ARG A 247 20.75 24.52 -7.90
CA ARG A 247 21.57 24.60 -9.12
C ARG A 247 23.01 25.01 -8.84
N ALA A 248 23.25 25.99 -7.98
CA ALA A 248 24.60 26.42 -7.65
C ALA A 248 25.37 25.37 -6.83
N LEU A 249 24.70 24.69 -5.90
CA LEU A 249 25.31 23.63 -5.10
C LEU A 249 25.67 22.41 -5.96
N ASP A 250 24.80 22.03 -6.90
CA ASP A 250 25.03 20.94 -7.85
C ASP A 250 26.14 21.25 -8.87
N ALA A 251 26.38 22.54 -9.14
CA ALA A 251 27.48 23.00 -9.98
C ALA A 251 28.85 22.91 -9.29
N VAL A 252 28.91 22.81 -7.95
CA VAL A 252 30.18 22.68 -7.23
C VAL A 252 30.85 21.35 -7.58
N ARG A 253 32.12 21.43 -8.00
CA ARG A 253 32.96 20.31 -8.40
C ARG A 253 34.28 20.37 -7.64
N LEU A 254 34.70 19.26 -7.05
CA LEU A 254 36.03 19.12 -6.46
C LEU A 254 36.79 17.96 -7.08
N PRO A 255 38.03 18.14 -7.57
CA PRO A 255 38.82 17.04 -8.11
C PRO A 255 39.16 16.03 -7.00
N GLY A 256 38.84 14.75 -7.24
CA GLY A 256 39.14 13.67 -6.29
C GLY A 256 40.66 13.48 -6.13
N PRO A 257 41.20 13.45 -4.89
CA PRO A 257 42.64 13.50 -4.64
C PRO A 257 43.43 12.27 -5.12
N LEU A 258 42.78 11.14 -5.38
CA LEU A 258 43.44 9.88 -5.76
C LEU A 258 43.03 9.37 -7.16
N THR A 259 41.86 9.74 -7.67
CA THR A 259 41.24 9.15 -8.87
C THR A 259 41.05 10.14 -10.02
N GLY A 260 41.17 11.45 -9.77
CA GLY A 260 40.89 12.49 -10.77
C GLY A 260 39.41 12.64 -11.14
N ILE A 261 38.52 11.80 -10.59
CA ILE A 261 37.07 11.90 -10.78
C ILE A 261 36.56 13.02 -9.87
N SER A 262 35.89 14.01 -10.46
CA SER A 262 35.36 15.15 -9.70
C SER A 262 34.15 14.75 -8.88
N VAL A 263 34.22 14.99 -7.58
CA VAL A 263 33.08 14.89 -6.66
C VAL A 263 32.15 16.07 -6.90
N ARG A 264 30.84 15.79 -7.01
CA ARG A 264 29.79 16.77 -7.24
C ARG A 264 29.02 17.04 -5.94
N GLY A 265 28.58 18.28 -5.73
CA GLY A 265 27.50 18.55 -4.80
C GLY A 265 26.17 17.99 -5.33
N ALA A 266 25.28 17.60 -4.43
CA ALA A 266 23.90 17.26 -4.71
C ALA A 266 23.05 17.81 -3.56
N ALA A 267 22.01 18.60 -3.87
CA ALA A 267 21.19 19.25 -2.86
C ALA A 267 19.69 19.12 -3.15
N HIS A 268 18.90 18.95 -2.09
CA HIS A 268 17.45 19.07 -2.14
C HIS A 268 17.02 20.20 -1.22
N ALA A 269 16.08 21.02 -1.67
CA ALA A 269 15.59 22.18 -0.97
C ALA A 269 14.17 21.97 -0.44
N GLY A 270 13.95 22.40 0.79
CA GLY A 270 12.61 22.56 1.34
C GLY A 270 12.45 23.91 1.98
N TYR A 271 11.32 24.57 1.75
CA TYR A 271 11.07 25.88 2.33
C TYR A 271 9.73 25.94 3.07
N VAL A 272 9.64 26.87 4.01
CA VAL A 272 8.41 27.18 4.76
C VAL A 272 8.26 28.70 4.84
N LEU A 273 7.02 29.17 4.77
CA LEU A 273 6.66 30.58 4.89
C LEU A 273 5.85 30.81 6.15
N PHE A 274 6.20 31.84 6.91
CA PHE A 274 5.41 32.30 8.04
C PHE A 274 4.75 33.65 7.69
N PRO A 275 3.44 33.85 7.96
CA PRO A 275 2.52 32.95 8.69
C PRO A 275 1.77 31.92 7.82
N GLN A 276 2.01 31.89 6.51
CA GLN A 276 1.17 31.17 5.53
C GLN A 276 1.13 29.64 5.72
N ASP A 277 2.25 29.02 6.09
CA ASP A 277 2.37 27.57 6.30
C ASP A 277 2.29 27.19 7.80
N TRP A 278 1.84 28.13 8.64
CA TRP A 278 1.70 27.94 10.07
C TRP A 278 0.27 27.55 10.47
N GLU A 279 0.09 26.29 10.89
CA GLU A 279 -1.15 25.80 11.50
C GLU A 279 -0.98 25.74 13.02
N GLY A 280 -1.59 26.70 13.72
CA GLY A 280 -1.63 26.75 15.17
C GLY A 280 -2.70 27.74 15.63
N GLY A 281 -3.52 27.34 16.61
CA GLY A 281 -4.46 28.27 17.27
C GLY A 281 -3.71 29.46 17.88
N ARG A 282 -4.41 30.57 18.10
CA ARG A 282 -3.86 31.83 18.69
C ARG A 282 -3.31 31.70 20.13
N GLU A 283 -3.04 30.50 20.61
CA GLU A 283 -2.36 30.28 21.89
C GLU A 283 -0.88 30.64 21.72
N ALA A 284 -0.44 31.63 22.50
CA ALA A 284 0.90 32.18 22.44
C ALA A 284 1.94 31.14 22.85
N ARG A 285 2.55 30.46 21.89
CA ARG A 285 3.84 29.79 22.11
C ARG A 285 4.93 30.83 22.32
N GLU A 286 5.97 30.47 23.06
CA GLU A 286 7.18 31.28 23.14
C GLU A 286 7.86 31.31 21.75
N ALA A 287 8.43 32.45 21.36
CA ALA A 287 9.01 32.64 20.03
C ALA A 287 10.11 31.61 19.70
N ASP A 288 10.79 31.10 20.73
CA ASP A 288 11.82 30.06 20.59
C ASP A 288 11.25 28.70 20.17
N GLU A 289 10.08 28.31 20.69
CA GLU A 289 9.40 27.07 20.31
C GLU A 289 8.87 27.14 18.87
N GLU A 290 8.36 28.31 18.49
CA GLU A 290 7.85 28.56 17.14
C GLU A 290 8.99 28.58 16.10
N ALA A 291 10.14 29.19 16.46
CA ALA A 291 11.36 29.15 15.66
C ALA A 291 11.86 27.70 15.44
N ALA A 292 11.88 26.88 16.49
CA ALA A 292 12.27 25.48 16.39
C ALA A 292 11.31 24.69 15.48
N ALA A 293 9.99 24.88 15.66
CA ALA A 293 8.98 24.22 14.87
C ALA A 293 9.04 24.59 13.38
N LEU A 294 9.27 25.87 13.04
CA LEU A 294 9.46 26.30 11.66
C LEU A 294 10.70 25.67 11.02
N LEU A 295 11.80 25.57 11.77
CA LEU A 295 13.00 24.85 11.30
C LEU A 295 12.71 23.37 11.01
N ASP A 296 11.95 22.71 11.89
CA ASP A 296 11.60 21.30 11.69
C ASP A 296 10.67 21.10 10.49
N LYS A 297 9.73 22.03 10.24
CA LYS A 297 8.89 22.05 9.03
C LYS A 297 9.70 22.24 7.74
N ALA A 298 10.63 23.18 7.71
CA ALA A 298 11.52 23.40 6.55
C ALA A 298 12.39 22.15 6.28
N ARG A 299 12.91 21.53 7.34
CA ARG A 299 13.67 20.27 7.25
C ARG A 299 12.83 19.11 6.75
N LEU A 300 11.58 19.00 7.20
CA LEU A 300 10.65 17.98 6.72
C LEU A 300 10.40 18.14 5.22
N ALA A 301 10.14 19.37 4.76
CA ALA A 301 9.99 19.66 3.34
C ALA A 301 11.24 19.28 2.53
N ALA A 302 12.44 19.57 3.04
CA ALA A 302 13.69 19.24 2.36
C ALA A 302 13.96 17.72 2.33
N ARG A 303 13.57 16.99 3.39
CA ARG A 303 13.60 15.53 3.41
C ARG A 303 12.63 14.95 2.38
N ARG A 304 11.41 15.46 2.31
CA ARG A 304 10.42 15.01 1.32
C ARG A 304 10.86 15.30 -0.11
N ALA A 305 11.44 16.46 -0.38
CA ALA A 305 12.07 16.75 -1.67
C ALA A 305 13.18 15.75 -2.04
N ALA A 306 13.94 15.24 -1.05
CA ALA A 306 14.92 14.19 -1.29
C ALA A 306 14.29 12.81 -1.55
N ASP A 307 13.19 12.48 -0.85
CA ASP A 307 12.44 11.22 -1.06
C ASP A 307 11.78 11.18 -2.45
N LEU A 308 11.47 12.34 -3.04
CA LEU A 308 10.89 12.42 -4.37
C LEU A 308 11.88 12.01 -5.49
N GLY A 309 13.19 11.98 -5.26
CA GLY A 309 14.20 11.50 -6.22
C GLY A 309 14.84 12.58 -7.10
N ASP A 310 15.63 12.17 -8.09
CA ASP A 310 16.39 13.06 -8.99
C ASP A 310 15.54 13.45 -10.23
N GLY A 311 15.32 14.76 -10.44
CA GLY A 311 14.43 15.31 -11.48
C GLY A 311 14.08 16.79 -11.22
N ASP A 312 13.04 17.36 -11.85
CA ASP A 312 12.62 18.77 -11.58
C ASP A 312 12.11 18.99 -10.12
N ASP A 313 11.94 17.92 -9.33
CA ASP A 313 11.37 17.88 -7.98
C ASP A 313 12.39 18.10 -6.84
N HIS A 314 13.56 18.71 -7.10
CA HIS A 314 14.55 19.00 -6.05
C HIS A 314 14.11 20.06 -5.02
N VAL A 315 12.95 20.70 -5.22
CA VAL A 315 12.44 21.78 -4.38
C VAL A 315 11.01 21.48 -3.95
N LEU A 316 10.73 21.52 -2.65
CA LEU A 316 9.36 21.35 -2.13
C LEU A 316 9.02 22.37 -1.03
N GLY A 317 7.91 23.09 -1.21
CA GLY A 317 7.35 23.92 -0.14
C GLY A 317 6.59 23.07 0.88
N TYR A 318 6.66 23.43 2.16
CA TYR A 318 5.96 22.67 3.23
C TYR A 318 4.45 22.54 2.95
N GLY A 319 3.78 23.63 2.55
CA GLY A 319 2.35 23.61 2.20
C GLY A 319 2.00 22.78 0.96
N LEU A 320 2.99 22.30 0.20
CA LEU A 320 2.80 21.44 -0.97
C LEU A 320 3.00 19.94 -0.66
N ILE A 321 3.47 19.60 0.54
CA ILE A 321 3.71 18.20 0.91
C ILE A 321 2.40 17.40 0.93
N LEU A 322 1.36 17.91 1.60
CA LEU A 322 0.07 17.23 1.65
C LEU A 322 -0.59 17.08 0.26
N PRO A 323 -0.69 18.12 -0.59
CA PRO A 323 -1.38 17.97 -1.87
C PRO A 323 -0.65 17.12 -2.90
N ARG A 324 0.70 17.09 -2.92
CA ARG A 324 1.48 16.43 -4.00
C ARG A 324 2.80 15.77 -3.58
N GLY A 325 3.22 15.92 -2.32
CA GLY A 325 4.50 15.39 -1.82
C GLY A 325 4.42 14.00 -1.18
N GLY A 326 3.26 13.35 -1.22
CA GLY A 326 3.07 12.01 -0.69
C GLY A 326 3.52 10.93 -1.68
N VAL A 327 4.10 9.86 -1.16
CA VAL A 327 4.44 8.66 -1.96
C VAL A 327 3.99 7.40 -1.23
N VAL A 328 3.74 6.34 -2.01
CA VAL A 328 3.63 4.97 -1.49
C VAL A 328 5.02 4.51 -1.11
N ASP A 329 5.22 4.23 0.18
CA ASP A 329 6.49 3.75 0.73
C ASP A 329 6.52 2.22 0.78
N GLN A 330 5.39 1.60 1.10
CA GLN A 330 5.29 0.14 1.19
C GLN A 330 3.89 -0.36 0.81
N VAL A 331 3.85 -1.47 0.09
CA VAL A 331 2.62 -2.23 -0.18
C VAL A 331 2.43 -3.28 0.91
N LEU A 332 1.25 -3.29 1.53
CA LEU A 332 0.87 -4.19 2.61
C LEU A 332 -0.17 -5.22 2.11
N PRO A 333 -0.32 -6.37 2.79
CA PRO A 333 -1.38 -7.33 2.48
C PRO A 333 -2.78 -6.71 2.62
N LEU A 334 -3.77 -7.36 2.00
CA LEU A 334 -5.21 -7.00 2.11
C LEU A 334 -5.53 -5.60 1.57
N SER A 335 -4.97 -5.25 0.42
CA SER A 335 -5.26 -3.97 -0.27
C SER A 335 -4.95 -2.75 0.59
N ARG A 336 -3.81 -2.77 1.29
CA ARG A 336 -3.33 -1.67 2.11
C ARG A 336 -1.98 -1.18 1.62
N VAL A 337 -1.72 0.10 1.85
CA VAL A 337 -0.42 0.71 1.59
C VAL A 337 -0.01 1.60 2.75
N ARG A 338 1.29 1.70 2.98
CA ARG A 338 1.88 2.73 3.84
C ARG A 338 2.32 3.90 2.96
N VAL A 339 1.94 5.09 3.37
CA VAL A 339 2.26 6.34 2.67
C VAL A 339 3.05 7.27 3.57
N THR A 340 3.83 8.17 2.97
CA THR A 340 4.72 9.10 3.67
C THR A 340 4.02 10.33 4.27
N LEU A 341 2.70 10.46 4.15
CA LEU A 341 1.94 11.58 4.70
C LEU A 341 1.52 11.27 6.14
N GLY A 342 1.89 12.10 7.10
CA GLY A 342 1.52 12.00 8.51
C GLY A 342 0.78 13.23 9.05
N ARG A 343 0.47 13.23 10.35
CA ARG A 343 -0.12 14.40 11.03
C ARG A 343 0.81 15.61 11.01
N ASP A 344 2.11 15.38 10.94
CA ASP A 344 3.15 16.39 10.82
C ASP A 344 3.00 17.29 9.58
N VAL A 345 2.29 16.83 8.54
CA VAL A 345 1.97 17.59 7.31
C VAL A 345 0.48 17.90 7.16
N GLY A 346 -0.30 17.72 8.23
CA GLY A 346 -1.74 18.00 8.23
C GLY A 346 -2.61 16.88 7.64
N ALA A 347 -2.07 15.66 7.47
CA ALA A 347 -2.87 14.53 7.02
C ALA A 347 -3.93 14.13 8.07
N ARG A 348 -5.11 13.71 7.60
CA ARG A 348 -6.26 13.33 8.42
C ARG A 348 -6.91 12.05 7.90
N GLU A 349 -7.47 11.27 8.81
CA GLU A 349 -8.24 10.08 8.47
C GLU A 349 -9.42 10.46 7.57
N GLY A 350 -9.71 9.63 6.56
CA GLY A 350 -10.76 9.86 5.58
C GLY A 350 -10.34 10.69 4.36
N GLN A 351 -9.16 11.32 4.36
CA GLN A 351 -8.66 12.02 3.18
C GLN A 351 -8.34 11.05 2.05
N ARG A 352 -8.71 11.43 0.83
CA ARG A 352 -8.60 10.60 -0.38
C ARG A 352 -7.49 11.11 -1.28
N PHE A 353 -6.76 10.19 -1.88
CA PHE A 353 -5.65 10.49 -2.77
C PHE A 353 -5.75 9.66 -4.03
N SER A 354 -5.45 10.30 -5.16
CA SER A 354 -5.16 9.61 -6.42
C SER A 354 -3.71 9.16 -6.43
N VAL A 355 -3.47 7.96 -6.95
CA VAL A 355 -2.14 7.32 -7.01
C VAL A 355 -1.67 7.22 -8.46
N TRP A 356 -0.45 7.67 -8.72
CA TRP A 356 0.11 7.81 -10.06
C TRP A 356 1.51 7.21 -10.13
N SER A 357 1.82 6.51 -11.23
CA SER A 357 3.20 6.23 -11.62
C SER A 357 3.63 7.27 -12.66
N LEU A 358 4.71 8.01 -12.42
CA LEU A 358 5.16 9.09 -13.31
C LEU A 358 6.04 8.60 -14.48
N ASP A 359 6.59 7.38 -14.37
CA ASP A 359 7.57 6.81 -15.30
C ASP A 359 7.07 5.50 -15.92
N TYR A 360 5.78 5.41 -16.25
CA TYR A 360 5.23 4.18 -16.84
C TYR A 360 5.59 4.09 -18.33
N PRO A 361 6.29 3.04 -18.79
CA PRO A 361 6.61 2.85 -20.20
C PRO A 361 5.35 2.51 -20.99
N VAL A 362 4.94 3.37 -21.92
CA VAL A 362 3.84 3.09 -22.86
C VAL A 362 4.44 2.75 -24.23
N ARG A 363 4.39 1.47 -24.62
CA ARG A 363 4.72 1.06 -25.99
C ARG A 363 3.53 1.26 -26.91
N GLY A 364 3.69 2.14 -27.90
CA GLY A 364 2.66 2.50 -28.86
C GLY A 364 2.20 1.31 -29.72
N ARG A 365 0.91 1.34 -30.05
CA ARG A 365 0.18 0.46 -30.99
C ARG A 365 1.05 -0.07 -32.14
N ALA A 366 1.02 -1.39 -32.30
CA ALA A 366 1.41 -2.16 -33.49
C ALA A 366 2.34 -1.45 -34.49
N GLY A 367 3.65 -1.64 -34.29
CA GLY A 367 4.65 -1.44 -35.35
C GLY A 367 5.30 -0.06 -35.41
N ALA A 368 6.08 0.31 -34.40
CA ALA A 368 7.23 1.20 -34.59
C ALA A 368 8.23 0.97 -33.44
N GLU A 369 9.48 0.65 -33.77
CA GLU A 369 10.63 0.66 -32.86
C GLU A 369 10.99 2.11 -32.46
N ALA A 370 10.10 2.77 -31.73
CA ALA A 370 10.34 4.08 -31.12
C ALA A 370 10.39 3.93 -29.60
N GLU A 371 11.38 4.55 -28.95
CA GLU A 371 11.54 4.60 -27.49
C GLU A 371 10.17 4.75 -26.80
N ALA A 372 9.86 3.84 -25.87
CA ALA A 372 8.58 3.85 -25.15
C ALA A 372 8.33 5.25 -24.57
N ALA A 373 7.27 5.90 -25.03
CA ALA A 373 6.86 7.19 -24.48
C ALA A 373 6.53 6.95 -23.01
N ARG A 374 7.23 7.64 -22.10
CA ARG A 374 6.92 7.59 -20.67
C ARG A 374 5.82 8.58 -20.40
N GLU A 375 4.68 8.08 -19.94
CA GLU A 375 3.52 8.91 -19.61
C GLU A 375 3.07 8.65 -18.17
N PRO A 376 2.57 9.67 -17.46
CA PRO A 376 2.02 9.48 -16.13
C PRO A 376 0.79 8.58 -16.18
N LEU A 377 0.85 7.44 -15.49
CA LEU A 377 -0.20 6.44 -15.41
C LEU A 377 -0.96 6.56 -14.09
N TYR A 378 -2.28 6.71 -14.18
CA TYR A 378 -3.17 6.61 -13.03
C TYR A 378 -3.34 5.14 -12.60
N LYS A 379 -2.97 4.81 -11.37
CA LYS A 379 -3.06 3.44 -10.83
C LYS A 379 -4.26 3.22 -9.91
N GLY A 380 -4.78 4.24 -9.23
CA GLY A 380 -5.96 4.08 -8.38
C GLY A 380 -6.22 5.19 -7.37
N GLU A 381 -7.13 4.92 -6.43
CA GLU A 381 -7.47 5.78 -5.29
C GLU A 381 -7.21 5.05 -3.98
N ILE A 382 -6.71 5.80 -3.01
CA ILE A 382 -6.53 5.34 -1.63
C ILE A 382 -7.23 6.30 -0.66
N VAL A 383 -7.60 5.79 0.51
CA VAL A 383 -8.09 6.60 1.63
C VAL A 383 -7.22 6.38 2.85
N LEU A 384 -6.84 7.46 3.53
CA LEU A 384 -6.09 7.35 4.78
C LEU A 384 -7.00 6.77 5.87
N ALA A 385 -6.59 5.65 6.45
CA ALA A 385 -7.35 4.91 7.45
C ALA A 385 -6.79 5.11 8.87
N ASP A 386 -5.46 5.04 9.04
CA ASP A 386 -4.77 5.26 10.31
C ASP A 386 -3.61 6.24 10.09
N VAL A 387 -3.75 7.45 10.63
CA VAL A 387 -2.77 8.53 10.46
C VAL A 387 -1.88 8.62 11.69
N ARG A 388 -0.59 8.31 11.51
CA ARG A 388 0.47 8.48 12.52
C ARG A 388 1.16 9.82 12.37
N GLU A 389 2.17 10.07 13.20
CA GLU A 389 2.84 11.36 13.22
C GLU A 389 3.55 11.67 11.90
N ASP A 390 4.30 10.71 11.35
CA ASP A 390 5.20 10.85 10.20
C ASP A 390 4.84 9.98 8.98
N PHE A 391 3.85 9.09 9.10
CA PHE A 391 3.32 8.25 8.04
C PHE A 391 1.83 7.95 8.26
N SER A 392 1.18 7.40 7.23
CA SER A 392 -0.19 6.88 7.35
C SER A 392 -0.33 5.51 6.72
N GLN A 393 -1.26 4.72 7.23
CA GLN A 393 -1.78 3.55 6.53
C GLN A 393 -3.04 3.93 5.77
N ALA A 394 -3.11 3.52 4.52
CA ALA A 394 -4.22 3.78 3.64
C ALA A 394 -4.80 2.47 3.09
N ASP A 395 -6.12 2.43 3.00
CA ASP A 395 -6.83 1.35 2.31
C ASP A 395 -6.97 1.73 0.82
N VAL A 396 -6.71 0.77 -0.07
CA VAL A 396 -6.92 0.93 -1.51
C VAL A 396 -8.42 0.85 -1.77
N LEU A 397 -9.00 1.97 -2.19
CA LEU A 397 -10.43 2.08 -2.49
C LEU A 397 -10.77 1.48 -3.85
N LEU A 398 -9.96 1.83 -4.85
CA LEU A 398 -10.18 1.45 -6.24
C LEU A 398 -8.83 1.39 -6.96
N LEU A 399 -8.58 0.32 -7.71
CA LEU A 399 -7.54 0.32 -8.73
C LEU A 399 -8.14 0.82 -10.04
N GLY A 400 -7.39 1.65 -10.77
CA GLY A 400 -7.77 2.11 -12.10
C GLY A 400 -7.87 0.93 -13.09
N ASP A 401 -6.94 -0.01 -12.98
CA ASP A 401 -6.96 -1.31 -13.63
C ASP A 401 -6.50 -2.40 -12.64
N PRO A 402 -7.14 -3.58 -12.56
CA PRO A 402 -6.68 -4.69 -11.73
C PRO A 402 -5.25 -5.16 -11.98
N ALA A 403 -4.68 -4.88 -13.17
CA ALA A 403 -3.28 -5.16 -13.50
C ALA A 403 -2.30 -4.16 -12.89
N TRP A 404 -2.75 -2.95 -12.59
CA TRP A 404 -1.89 -1.89 -12.11
C TRP A 404 -1.86 -1.87 -10.59
N SER A 405 -1.11 -2.81 -10.01
CA SER A 405 -0.85 -2.78 -8.57
C SER A 405 -0.09 -1.51 -8.18
N LEU A 406 -0.40 -1.01 -6.99
CA LEU A 406 0.40 0.04 -6.37
C LEU A 406 1.77 -0.51 -6.02
N GLU A 407 2.79 0.32 -6.18
CA GLU A 407 4.20 -0.01 -5.96
C GLU A 407 4.87 1.07 -5.11
N PRO A 408 5.93 0.72 -4.36
CA PRO A 408 6.77 1.72 -3.71
C PRO A 408 7.32 2.72 -4.73
N GLY A 409 7.13 4.01 -4.47
CA GLY A 409 7.51 5.11 -5.36
C GLY A 409 6.33 5.79 -6.08
N ASP A 410 5.16 5.15 -6.13
CA ASP A 410 3.96 5.78 -6.71
C ASP A 410 3.59 7.07 -5.97
N ARG A 411 3.22 8.12 -6.72
CA ARG A 411 2.94 9.47 -6.23
C ARG A 411 1.49 9.66 -5.84
N LEU A 412 1.28 10.46 -4.79
CA LEU A 412 -0.04 10.80 -4.28
C LEU A 412 -0.44 12.23 -4.66
N THR A 413 -1.67 12.40 -5.11
CA THR A 413 -2.29 13.72 -5.27
C THR A 413 -3.61 13.80 -4.51
N LEU A 414 -3.73 14.76 -3.60
CA LEU A 414 -4.91 14.97 -2.75
C LEU A 414 -6.16 15.24 -3.61
N LEU A 415 -7.24 14.52 -3.32
CA LEU A 415 -8.55 14.74 -3.94
C LEU A 415 -9.41 15.67 -3.06
N PRO A 416 -10.21 16.58 -3.67
CA PRO A 416 -11.11 17.48 -2.93
C PRO A 416 -12.13 16.70 -2.06
N GLU A 417 -12.58 17.28 -0.94
CA GLU A 417 -13.57 16.62 -0.05
C GLU A 417 -14.95 16.43 -0.73
N ASP A 418 -15.31 17.27 -1.70
CA ASP A 418 -16.58 17.17 -2.46
C ASP A 418 -16.54 16.13 -3.62
N TYR A 419 -15.46 15.35 -3.73
CA TYR A 419 -15.34 14.28 -4.73
C TYR A 419 -16.22 13.08 -4.35
N GLY A 420 -17.52 13.18 -4.64
CA GLY A 420 -18.49 12.10 -4.46
C GLY A 420 -18.19 10.87 -5.32
N ALA A 421 -18.86 9.75 -5.04
CA ALA A 421 -18.71 8.48 -5.77
C ALA A 421 -18.97 8.57 -7.30
N ALA A 422 -19.59 9.65 -7.77
CA ALA A 422 -19.76 9.96 -9.20
C ALA A 422 -18.49 10.58 -9.85
N GLY A 423 -17.50 11.01 -9.06
CA GLY A 423 -16.20 11.50 -9.52
C GLY A 423 -15.16 10.40 -9.78
N ALA A 424 -15.44 9.15 -9.37
CA ALA A 424 -14.59 7.97 -9.58
C ALA A 424 -14.38 7.61 -11.08
N SER A 425 -15.04 8.35 -11.99
CA SER A 425 -14.84 8.30 -13.45
C SER A 425 -13.83 9.35 -13.96
N GLY A 426 -12.94 9.87 -13.12
CA GLY A 426 -11.92 10.83 -13.53
C GLY A 426 -12.46 12.17 -14.06
N ARG A 427 -13.56 12.68 -13.51
CA ARG A 427 -14.02 14.05 -13.82
C ARG A 427 -13.23 15.09 -13.02
N GLY A 428 -11.98 15.30 -13.43
CA GLY A 428 -11.44 16.66 -13.47
C GLY A 428 -12.02 17.35 -14.71
N ASN A 429 -12.52 18.58 -14.56
CA ASN A 429 -12.93 19.53 -15.61
C ASN A 429 -12.71 19.08 -17.09
N ASP A 430 -13.80 18.97 -17.84
CA ASP A 430 -13.86 19.10 -19.32
C ASP A 430 -12.91 18.24 -20.19
N GLY A 431 -12.88 16.92 -19.99
CA GLY A 431 -12.23 15.99 -20.92
C GLY A 431 -13.08 14.75 -21.29
N PRO A 432 -13.03 14.24 -22.54
CA PRO A 432 -13.69 12.98 -22.90
C PRO A 432 -13.05 11.81 -22.15
N ALA A 433 -13.87 10.83 -21.73
CA ALA A 433 -13.41 9.58 -21.12
C ALA A 433 -12.34 8.95 -22.01
N ARG A 434 -11.11 8.84 -21.49
CA ARG A 434 -10.00 8.29 -22.26
C ARG A 434 -10.02 6.77 -22.10
N PRO A 435 -10.30 6.00 -23.17
CA PRO A 435 -10.13 4.56 -23.12
C PRO A 435 -8.69 4.22 -22.72
N ASP A 436 -8.51 3.04 -22.15
CA ASP A 436 -7.18 2.50 -21.83
C ASP A 436 -6.25 2.68 -23.05
N PRO A 437 -5.09 3.37 -22.90
CA PRO A 437 -4.17 3.59 -24.01
C PRO A 437 -3.65 2.30 -24.64
N LEU A 438 -3.65 1.19 -23.91
CA LEU A 438 -3.16 -0.12 -24.36
C LEU A 438 -4.28 -0.92 -25.04
N THR A 439 -5.41 -1.16 -24.38
CA THR A 439 -6.49 -2.01 -24.93
C THR A 439 -7.55 -1.26 -25.72
N GLY A 440 -7.66 0.06 -25.56
CA GLY A 440 -8.77 0.84 -26.11
C GLY A 440 -10.13 0.58 -25.43
N LEU A 441 -10.17 -0.20 -24.34
CA LEU A 441 -11.38 -0.51 -23.58
C LEU A 441 -11.64 0.50 -22.46
N TYR A 442 -12.86 0.50 -21.92
CA TYR A 442 -13.17 1.28 -20.73
C TYR A 442 -12.51 0.67 -19.50
N ARG A 443 -11.96 1.53 -18.64
CA ARG A 443 -11.48 1.17 -17.30
C ARG A 443 -12.66 0.70 -16.45
N HIS A 444 -12.41 -0.03 -15.37
CA HIS A 444 -13.47 -0.67 -14.59
C HIS A 444 -14.57 0.31 -14.15
N GLY A 445 -14.20 1.46 -13.56
CA GLY A 445 -15.16 2.48 -13.13
C GLY A 445 -15.98 3.08 -14.28
N ASP A 446 -15.31 3.44 -15.38
CA ASP A 446 -15.98 3.98 -16.57
C ASP A 446 -16.90 2.95 -17.24
N PHE A 447 -16.47 1.68 -17.28
CA PHE A 447 -17.28 0.59 -17.79
C PHE A 447 -18.56 0.42 -16.99
N LEU A 448 -18.51 0.45 -15.66
CA LEU A 448 -19.71 0.34 -14.82
C LEU A 448 -20.68 1.51 -15.05
N ALA A 449 -20.16 2.73 -15.24
CA ALA A 449 -20.98 3.89 -15.57
C ALA A 449 -21.68 3.73 -16.93
N ARG A 450 -20.94 3.27 -17.96
CA ARG A 450 -21.50 3.00 -19.29
C ARG A 450 -22.45 1.81 -19.30
N LEU A 451 -22.20 0.79 -18.48
CA LEU A 451 -23.10 -0.34 -18.29
C LEU A 451 -24.42 0.12 -17.68
N ALA A 452 -24.39 1.04 -16.70
CA ALA A 452 -25.60 1.61 -16.11
C ALA A 452 -26.43 2.37 -17.15
N GLU A 453 -25.79 3.24 -17.95
CA GLU A 453 -26.43 3.96 -19.06
C GLU A 453 -27.03 3.00 -20.11
N ALA A 454 -26.26 1.98 -20.50
CA ALA A 454 -26.72 0.99 -21.50
C ALA A 454 -27.89 0.15 -21.00
N ARG A 455 -27.95 -0.16 -19.70
CA ARG A 455 -29.06 -0.90 -19.08
C ARG A 455 -30.37 -0.12 -19.04
N GLU A 456 -30.31 1.21 -18.96
CA GLU A 456 -31.51 2.06 -19.08
C GLU A 456 -32.02 2.10 -20.52
N ARG A 457 -31.10 2.06 -21.49
CA ARG A 457 -31.42 2.11 -22.93
C ARG A 457 -31.95 0.78 -23.48
N TYR A 458 -31.45 -0.35 -22.99
CA TYR A 458 -31.81 -1.68 -23.48
C TYR A 458 -32.42 -2.54 -22.35
N PRO A 459 -33.75 -2.76 -22.34
CA PRO A 459 -34.42 -3.53 -21.28
C PRO A 459 -34.11 -5.04 -21.34
N VAL A 460 -33.71 -5.54 -22.51
CA VAL A 460 -33.22 -6.90 -22.72
C VAL A 460 -31.81 -6.82 -23.28
N PHE A 461 -30.86 -7.47 -22.63
CA PHE A 461 -29.46 -7.46 -23.03
C PHE A 461 -28.72 -8.71 -22.56
N GLY A 462 -27.60 -8.98 -23.21
CA GLY A 462 -26.60 -9.94 -22.80
C GLY A 462 -25.41 -9.23 -22.16
N LEU A 463 -24.82 -9.83 -21.14
CA LEU A 463 -23.50 -9.47 -20.68
C LEU A 463 -22.60 -10.70 -20.88
N VAL A 464 -21.39 -10.48 -21.38
CA VAL A 464 -20.43 -11.54 -21.71
C VAL A 464 -19.17 -11.30 -20.92
N LEU A 465 -18.81 -12.28 -20.11
CA LEU A 465 -17.55 -12.34 -19.39
C LEU A 465 -16.63 -13.34 -20.10
N ALA A 466 -15.61 -12.82 -20.78
CA ALA A 466 -14.58 -13.61 -21.42
C ALA A 466 -13.36 -13.72 -20.51
N ARG A 467 -12.90 -14.93 -20.24
CA ARG A 467 -11.67 -15.22 -19.50
C ARG A 467 -10.66 -15.88 -20.44
N PHE A 468 -9.43 -15.39 -20.40
CA PHE A 468 -8.33 -15.89 -21.22
C PHE A 468 -7.29 -16.56 -20.33
N GLU A 469 -6.76 -17.70 -20.75
CA GLU A 469 -5.56 -18.27 -20.16
C GLU A 469 -4.34 -17.68 -20.86
N LEU A 470 -3.95 -16.47 -20.41
CA LEU A 470 -2.77 -15.81 -20.93
C LEU A 470 -1.53 -16.67 -20.63
N PRO A 471 -0.65 -16.91 -21.61
CA PRO A 471 0.52 -17.75 -21.42
C PRO A 471 1.49 -17.10 -20.42
N ALA A 472 2.11 -17.90 -19.56
CA ALA A 472 3.12 -17.41 -18.62
C ALA A 472 4.48 -17.16 -19.29
N GLN A 473 4.69 -17.69 -20.50
CA GLN A 473 5.93 -17.63 -21.26
C GLN A 473 5.63 -17.38 -22.74
N ASP A 474 6.55 -16.72 -23.44
CA ASP A 474 6.50 -16.63 -24.90
C ASP A 474 6.78 -17.98 -25.58
N ARG A 475 6.70 -18.01 -26.93
CA ARG A 475 6.94 -19.23 -27.72
C ARG A 475 8.38 -19.74 -27.59
N GLU A 476 9.29 -18.89 -27.13
CA GLU A 476 10.70 -19.14 -26.91
C GLU A 476 11.02 -19.49 -25.43
N GLY A 477 10.00 -19.56 -24.56
CA GLY A 477 10.13 -19.95 -23.15
C GLY A 477 10.57 -18.84 -22.20
N ARG A 478 10.62 -17.58 -22.65
CA ARG A 478 10.90 -16.43 -21.79
C ARG A 478 9.65 -16.05 -21.00
N PRO A 479 9.75 -15.73 -19.70
CA PRO A 479 8.61 -15.24 -18.92
C PRO A 479 8.05 -13.97 -19.57
N LEU A 480 6.73 -13.92 -19.76
CA LEU A 480 6.08 -12.69 -20.21
C LEU A 480 6.04 -11.69 -19.07
N ASP A 481 6.48 -10.47 -19.34
CA ASP A 481 6.36 -9.37 -18.40
C ASP A 481 4.93 -8.81 -18.37
N GLN A 482 4.68 -7.82 -17.53
CA GLN A 482 3.37 -7.20 -17.40
C GLN A 482 2.93 -6.51 -18.70
N GLU A 483 3.86 -5.91 -19.45
CA GLU A 483 3.57 -5.23 -20.72
C GLU A 483 3.10 -6.24 -21.78
N ASP A 484 3.76 -7.39 -21.86
CA ASP A 484 3.40 -8.48 -22.77
C ASP A 484 1.99 -9.01 -22.49
N GLN A 485 1.63 -9.18 -21.21
CA GLN A 485 0.29 -9.60 -20.79
C GLN A 485 -0.78 -8.55 -21.12
N GLU A 486 -0.45 -7.26 -20.96
CA GLU A 486 -1.33 -6.15 -21.32
C GLU A 486 -1.59 -6.11 -22.84
N HIS A 487 -0.56 -6.34 -23.65
CA HIS A 487 -0.67 -6.42 -25.12
C HIS A 487 -1.50 -7.63 -25.58
N GLY A 488 -1.26 -8.81 -24.99
CA GLY A 488 -2.05 -10.01 -25.28
C GLY A 488 -3.54 -9.81 -24.97
N MET A 489 -3.86 -9.06 -23.92
CA MET A 489 -5.24 -8.73 -23.61
C MET A 489 -5.86 -7.73 -24.61
N ALA A 490 -5.09 -6.77 -25.11
CA ALA A 490 -5.54 -5.84 -26.15
C ALA A 490 -5.89 -6.59 -27.45
N GLU A 491 -5.04 -7.55 -27.83
CA GLU A 491 -5.30 -8.43 -28.98
C GLU A 491 -6.56 -9.28 -28.77
N ALA A 492 -6.69 -9.91 -27.60
CA ALA A 492 -7.88 -10.71 -27.25
C ALA A 492 -9.18 -9.88 -27.29
N ALA A 493 -9.14 -8.64 -26.81
CA ALA A 493 -10.28 -7.71 -26.85
C ALA A 493 -10.69 -7.35 -28.28
N ALA A 494 -9.73 -7.01 -29.13
CA ALA A 494 -9.97 -6.66 -30.53
C ALA A 494 -10.52 -7.86 -31.30
N LEU A 495 -9.94 -9.04 -31.07
CA LEU A 495 -10.37 -10.28 -31.71
C LEU A 495 -11.79 -10.69 -31.29
N LEU A 496 -12.11 -10.61 -29.99
CA LEU A 496 -13.46 -10.90 -29.47
C LEU A 496 -14.52 -10.04 -30.17
N ARG A 497 -14.31 -8.71 -30.24
CA ARG A 497 -15.25 -7.80 -30.91
C ARG A 497 -15.42 -8.13 -32.39
N ARG A 498 -14.30 -8.36 -33.10
CA ARG A 498 -14.31 -8.70 -34.52
C ARG A 498 -15.06 -10.00 -34.81
N LEU A 499 -14.83 -11.05 -34.01
CA LEU A 499 -15.53 -12.32 -34.18
C LEU A 499 -17.03 -12.19 -33.93
N ILE A 500 -17.45 -11.41 -32.95
CA ILE A 500 -18.88 -11.12 -32.71
C ILE A 500 -19.49 -10.41 -33.93
N GLU A 501 -18.80 -9.41 -34.48
CA GLU A 501 -19.25 -8.67 -35.67
C GLU A 501 -19.39 -9.58 -36.89
N GLU A 502 -18.36 -10.40 -37.20
CA GLU A 502 -18.39 -11.40 -38.28
C GLU A 502 -19.60 -12.36 -38.15
N ARG A 503 -19.93 -12.78 -36.92
CA ARG A 503 -21.06 -13.68 -36.65
C ARG A 503 -22.42 -13.00 -36.78
N LEU A 504 -22.55 -11.75 -36.32
CA LEU A 504 -23.80 -10.98 -36.44
C LEU A 504 -24.12 -10.65 -37.91
N GLU A 505 -23.10 -10.35 -38.72
CA GLU A 505 -23.24 -10.14 -40.16
C GLU A 505 -23.69 -11.43 -40.87
N ALA A 506 -23.06 -12.56 -40.55
CA ALA A 506 -23.41 -13.87 -41.10
C ALA A 506 -24.84 -14.32 -40.75
N ALA A 507 -25.33 -13.95 -39.56
CA ALA A 507 -26.70 -14.23 -39.10
C ALA A 507 -27.77 -13.37 -39.81
N GLY A 508 -27.38 -12.44 -40.69
CA GLY A 508 -28.33 -11.61 -41.44
C GLY A 508 -29.01 -10.52 -40.61
N THR A 509 -28.44 -10.19 -39.44
CA THR A 509 -28.95 -9.18 -38.48
C THR A 509 -28.73 -7.76 -39.01
N LYS A 510 -29.30 -7.42 -40.18
CA LYS A 510 -29.26 -6.05 -40.68
C LYS A 510 -30.32 -5.21 -39.96
N THR A 511 -29.85 -4.12 -39.34
CA THR A 511 -30.50 -2.79 -39.26
C THR A 511 -31.20 -2.26 -37.99
N GLU A 512 -30.87 -2.70 -36.75
CA GLU A 512 -31.29 -1.94 -35.54
C GLU A 512 -30.26 -1.81 -34.40
N LEU A 513 -29.17 -2.60 -34.38
CA LEU A 513 -28.15 -2.53 -33.32
C LEU A 513 -27.01 -1.57 -33.69
N PRO A 514 -26.43 -0.85 -32.71
CA PRO A 514 -25.23 -0.04 -32.94
C PRO A 514 -24.03 -0.94 -33.31
N PRO A 515 -22.99 -0.42 -34.00
CA PRO A 515 -21.77 -1.15 -34.30
C PRO A 515 -21.15 -1.78 -33.05
N VAL A 516 -20.57 -2.98 -33.16
CA VAL A 516 -19.95 -3.69 -32.02
C VAL A 516 -18.81 -2.88 -31.39
N ALA A 517 -18.16 -2.01 -32.16
CA ALA A 517 -17.16 -1.07 -31.66
C ALA A 517 -17.71 -0.07 -30.62
N GLU A 518 -18.99 0.30 -30.73
CA GLU A 518 -19.66 1.24 -29.81
C GLU A 518 -20.20 0.55 -28.54
N TRP A 519 -20.21 -0.78 -28.50
CA TRP A 519 -20.72 -1.50 -27.34
C TRP A 519 -19.81 -1.30 -26.12
N PRO A 520 -20.39 -1.02 -24.93
CA PRO A 520 -19.62 -0.95 -23.70
C PRO A 520 -18.85 -2.26 -23.48
N ALA A 521 -17.53 -2.17 -23.43
CA ALA A 521 -16.70 -3.27 -22.97
C ALA A 521 -15.54 -2.72 -22.14
N GLY A 522 -15.14 -3.47 -21.13
CA GLY A 522 -14.15 -3.06 -20.17
C GLY A 522 -13.42 -4.25 -19.57
N ARG A 523 -12.29 -3.97 -18.92
CA ARG A 523 -11.54 -5.01 -18.20
C ARG A 523 -12.21 -5.30 -16.86
N TYR A 524 -12.40 -6.58 -16.57
CA TYR A 524 -12.97 -7.06 -15.30
C TYR A 524 -11.91 -7.61 -14.35
N SER A 525 -10.85 -8.20 -14.90
CA SER A 525 -9.69 -8.71 -14.15
C SER A 525 -8.47 -8.77 -15.07
N LEU A 526 -7.31 -9.18 -14.54
CA LEU A 526 -6.06 -9.35 -15.30
C LEU A 526 -6.27 -10.02 -16.66
N ASN A 527 -7.06 -11.09 -16.67
CA ASN A 527 -7.32 -11.92 -17.84
C ASN A 527 -8.83 -12.03 -18.16
N GLY A 528 -9.64 -11.09 -17.67
CA GLY A 528 -11.09 -11.08 -17.87
C GLY A 528 -11.61 -9.82 -18.54
N LEU A 529 -12.42 -9.97 -19.59
CA LEU A 529 -13.11 -8.89 -20.29
C LEU A 529 -14.62 -9.01 -20.10
N LEU A 530 -15.27 -7.88 -19.89
CA LEU A 530 -16.72 -7.76 -19.94
C LEU A 530 -17.14 -7.02 -21.19
N LEU A 531 -18.17 -7.52 -21.86
CA LEU A 531 -18.76 -6.92 -23.05
C LEU A 531 -20.28 -6.94 -22.95
N PHE A 532 -20.90 -5.80 -23.19
CA PHE A 532 -22.34 -5.63 -23.26
C PHE A 532 -22.85 -5.95 -24.66
N HIS A 533 -23.85 -6.83 -24.76
CA HIS A 533 -24.53 -7.17 -26.02
C HIS A 533 -25.99 -6.72 -25.97
N PRO A 534 -26.40 -5.67 -26.71
CA PRO A 534 -27.79 -5.21 -26.73
C PRO A 534 -28.73 -6.26 -27.33
N GLY A 535 -29.90 -6.48 -26.73
CA GLY A 535 -30.97 -7.33 -27.30
C GLY A 535 -30.71 -8.84 -27.33
N LEU A 536 -29.67 -9.36 -26.67
CA LEU A 536 -29.35 -10.79 -26.68
C LEU A 536 -30.41 -11.60 -25.91
N THR A 537 -30.96 -12.63 -26.55
CA THR A 537 -31.88 -13.58 -25.90
C THR A 537 -31.15 -14.87 -25.50
N PRO A 538 -31.62 -15.59 -24.45
CA PRO A 538 -30.98 -16.84 -24.01
C PRO A 538 -30.84 -17.90 -25.11
N ALA A 539 -31.84 -18.03 -25.98
CA ALA A 539 -31.82 -19.00 -27.08
C ALA A 539 -30.73 -18.67 -28.13
N ALA A 540 -30.58 -17.38 -28.46
CA ALA A 540 -29.58 -16.93 -29.44
C ALA A 540 -28.15 -16.89 -28.87
N ALA A 541 -28.01 -16.77 -27.54
CA ALA A 541 -26.72 -16.64 -26.88
C ALA A 541 -25.78 -17.83 -27.16
N ARG A 542 -26.30 -19.06 -27.06
CA ARG A 542 -25.48 -20.27 -27.25
C ARG A 542 -25.00 -20.39 -28.70
N ASP A 543 -25.92 -20.22 -29.65
CA ASP A 543 -25.64 -20.37 -31.08
C ASP A 543 -24.64 -19.31 -31.59
N LEU A 544 -24.68 -18.11 -31.01
CA LEU A 544 -23.76 -17.03 -31.37
C LEU A 544 -22.38 -17.22 -30.71
N TYR A 545 -22.32 -17.49 -29.40
CA TYR A 545 -21.06 -17.44 -28.65
C TYR A 545 -20.28 -18.76 -28.63
N ALA A 546 -20.91 -19.91 -28.84
CA ALA A 546 -20.19 -21.19 -28.97
C ALA A 546 -19.13 -21.16 -30.09
N PRO A 547 -19.44 -20.74 -31.34
CA PRO A 547 -18.43 -20.63 -32.38
C PRO A 547 -17.43 -19.51 -32.13
N VAL A 548 -17.84 -18.39 -31.51
CA VAL A 548 -16.91 -17.31 -31.11
C VAL A 548 -15.86 -17.83 -30.13
N GLY A 549 -16.25 -18.61 -29.13
CA GLY A 549 -15.32 -19.21 -28.16
C GLY A 549 -14.33 -20.19 -28.79
N ALA A 550 -14.78 -20.98 -29.77
CA ALA A 550 -13.92 -21.89 -30.53
C ALA A 550 -12.87 -21.11 -31.36
N ASP A 551 -13.33 -20.13 -32.15
CA ASP A 551 -12.46 -19.31 -32.99
C ASP A 551 -11.47 -18.48 -32.15
N LEU A 552 -11.88 -17.99 -30.97
CA LEU A 552 -11.00 -17.30 -30.04
C LEU A 552 -9.86 -18.19 -29.58
N THR A 553 -10.18 -19.40 -29.14
CA THR A 553 -9.17 -20.36 -28.66
C THR A 553 -8.21 -20.75 -29.78
N GLU A 554 -8.73 -20.99 -30.98
CA GLU A 554 -7.92 -21.35 -32.16
C GLU A 554 -6.98 -20.21 -32.59
N ARG A 555 -7.49 -18.98 -32.71
CA ARG A 555 -6.72 -17.83 -33.23
C ARG A 555 -5.73 -17.27 -32.22
N LEU A 556 -6.06 -17.27 -30.92
CA LEU A 556 -5.14 -16.83 -29.86
C LEU A 556 -4.08 -17.91 -29.53
N GLY A 557 -4.37 -19.18 -29.82
CA GLY A 557 -3.48 -20.30 -29.52
C GLY A 557 -3.42 -20.67 -28.03
N HIS A 558 -4.34 -20.14 -27.22
CA HIS A 558 -4.50 -20.48 -25.80
C HIS A 558 -5.99 -20.51 -25.39
N PRO A 559 -6.37 -21.27 -24.35
CA PRO A 559 -7.77 -21.45 -23.97
C PRO A 559 -8.48 -20.14 -23.65
N ALA A 560 -9.71 -19.99 -24.18
CA ALA A 560 -10.65 -18.94 -23.82
C ALA A 560 -11.96 -19.56 -23.31
N ALA A 561 -12.51 -18.97 -22.25
CA ALA A 561 -13.80 -19.35 -21.68
C ALA A 561 -14.75 -18.16 -21.67
N LEU A 562 -16.01 -18.39 -22.06
CA LEU A 562 -17.04 -17.35 -22.16
C LEU A 562 -18.22 -17.69 -21.25
N GLY A 563 -18.54 -16.81 -20.31
CA GLY A 563 -19.79 -16.82 -19.55
C GLY A 563 -20.75 -15.77 -20.09
N VAL A 564 -21.91 -16.19 -20.58
CA VAL A 564 -22.92 -15.30 -21.19
C VAL A 564 -24.18 -15.29 -20.35
N ALA A 565 -24.60 -14.13 -19.86
CA ALA A 565 -25.89 -13.99 -19.17
C ALA A 565 -26.82 -13.03 -19.91
N CYS A 566 -28.01 -13.51 -20.26
CA CYS A 566 -29.08 -12.72 -20.83
C CYS A 566 -30.06 -12.31 -19.74
N LEU A 567 -30.40 -11.02 -19.67
CA LEU A 567 -31.27 -10.48 -18.63
C LEU A 567 -32.41 -9.63 -19.22
N PRO A 568 -33.55 -9.54 -18.50
CA PRO A 568 -33.86 -10.23 -17.24
C PRO A 568 -34.09 -11.75 -17.42
N TRP A 569 -33.85 -12.53 -16.36
CA TRP A 569 -34.05 -13.99 -16.36
C TRP A 569 -34.64 -14.45 -15.03
N LEU A 570 -35.86 -15.01 -15.04
CA LEU A 570 -36.64 -15.34 -13.84
C LEU A 570 -36.70 -14.18 -12.82
N THR A 571 -36.12 -14.39 -11.64
CA THR A 571 -36.05 -13.42 -10.53
C THR A 571 -34.88 -12.44 -10.68
N TYR A 572 -33.89 -12.76 -11.52
CA TYR A 572 -32.71 -11.92 -11.72
C TYR A 572 -33.04 -10.71 -12.58
N ARG A 573 -32.60 -9.55 -12.11
CA ARG A 573 -32.80 -8.23 -12.72
C ARG A 573 -31.51 -7.75 -13.36
N ALA A 574 -31.58 -6.63 -14.06
CA ALA A 574 -30.41 -6.01 -14.69
C ALA A 574 -29.24 -5.75 -13.70
N GLY A 575 -29.54 -5.56 -12.41
CA GLY A 575 -28.53 -5.39 -11.34
C GLY A 575 -27.65 -6.62 -11.13
N ASP A 576 -28.18 -7.80 -11.43
CA ASP A 576 -27.53 -9.08 -11.14
C ASP A 576 -26.66 -9.57 -12.32
N ALA A 577 -26.53 -8.77 -13.39
CA ALA A 577 -25.85 -9.14 -14.64
C ALA A 577 -24.44 -9.69 -14.43
N LEU A 578 -23.65 -9.02 -13.60
CA LEU A 578 -22.27 -9.43 -13.32
C LEU A 578 -22.23 -10.76 -12.58
N GLU A 579 -23.12 -10.96 -11.61
CA GLU A 579 -23.21 -12.22 -10.87
C GLU A 579 -23.66 -13.37 -11.78
N CYS A 580 -24.69 -13.16 -12.61
CA CYS A 580 -25.17 -14.14 -13.57
C CYS A 580 -24.09 -14.52 -14.59
N CYS A 581 -23.33 -13.55 -15.11
CA CYS A 581 -22.21 -13.83 -16.02
C CYS A 581 -21.12 -14.65 -15.36
N ARG A 582 -20.80 -14.34 -14.10
CA ARG A 582 -19.80 -15.10 -13.33
C ARG A 582 -20.26 -16.55 -13.13
N LYS A 583 -21.53 -16.77 -12.75
CA LYS A 583 -22.10 -18.13 -12.63
C LYS A 583 -22.06 -18.88 -13.97
N ALA A 584 -22.38 -18.19 -15.07
CA ALA A 584 -22.28 -18.76 -16.41
C ALA A 584 -20.84 -19.13 -16.80
N LEU A 585 -19.85 -18.31 -16.42
CA LEU A 585 -18.43 -18.61 -16.66
C LEU A 585 -17.97 -19.80 -15.82
N GLU A 586 -18.40 -19.90 -14.56
CA GLU A 586 -18.07 -21.06 -13.71
C GLU A 586 -18.59 -22.36 -14.32
N TYR A 587 -19.81 -22.33 -14.87
CA TYR A 587 -20.35 -23.43 -15.64
C TYR A 587 -19.55 -23.68 -16.93
N ALA A 588 -19.18 -22.63 -17.68
CA ALA A 588 -18.40 -22.73 -18.91
C ALA A 588 -17.08 -23.48 -18.73
N LEU A 589 -16.40 -23.26 -17.60
CA LEU A 589 -15.12 -23.90 -17.25
C LEU A 589 -15.26 -25.40 -16.93
N LEU A 590 -16.47 -25.91 -16.69
CA LEU A 590 -16.74 -27.34 -16.50
C LEU A 590 -17.08 -28.06 -17.81
N LEU A 591 -17.33 -27.32 -18.90
CA LEU A 591 -17.66 -27.87 -20.21
C LEU A 591 -16.39 -28.25 -20.99
N PRO A 592 -16.45 -29.25 -21.89
CA PRO A 592 -15.35 -29.48 -22.82
C PRO A 592 -15.17 -28.28 -23.77
N PRO A 593 -13.99 -28.11 -24.40
CA PRO A 593 -13.77 -27.08 -25.41
C PRO A 593 -14.82 -27.16 -26.54
N PRO A 594 -15.38 -26.02 -27.00
CA PRO A 594 -15.14 -24.66 -26.52
C PRO A 594 -15.85 -24.37 -25.18
N HIS A 595 -15.13 -23.78 -24.22
CA HIS A 595 -15.61 -23.48 -22.87
C HIS A 595 -16.62 -22.31 -22.86
N VAL A 596 -17.84 -22.54 -23.35
CA VAL A 596 -18.88 -21.51 -23.46
C VAL A 596 -20.11 -21.91 -22.67
N GLY A 597 -20.39 -21.16 -21.60
CA GLY A 597 -21.52 -21.36 -20.70
C GLY A 597 -22.52 -20.21 -20.83
N VAL A 598 -23.79 -20.56 -21.01
CA VAL A 598 -24.90 -19.60 -20.94
C VAL A 598 -25.53 -19.69 -19.54
N PHE A 599 -25.96 -18.56 -18.99
CA PHE A 599 -26.68 -18.52 -17.73
C PHE A 599 -28.07 -19.14 -17.88
N ASP A 600 -28.18 -20.41 -17.50
CA ASP A 600 -29.39 -21.23 -17.61
C ASP A 600 -29.62 -22.07 -16.34
N SER A 601 -30.54 -23.03 -16.40
CA SER A 601 -30.86 -23.93 -15.28
C SER A 601 -29.62 -24.72 -14.80
N LEU A 602 -28.68 -25.05 -15.69
CA LEU A 602 -27.46 -25.78 -15.36
C LEU A 602 -26.46 -24.86 -14.66
N ALA A 603 -26.28 -23.63 -15.15
CA ALA A 603 -25.41 -22.65 -14.49
C ALA A 603 -25.87 -22.35 -13.05
N VAL A 604 -27.19 -22.23 -12.83
CA VAL A 604 -27.75 -22.05 -11.49
C VAL A 604 -27.61 -23.30 -10.63
N ASN A 605 -27.76 -24.51 -11.19
CA ASN A 605 -27.53 -25.76 -10.46
C ASN A 605 -26.07 -25.87 -9.96
N ILE A 606 -25.08 -25.57 -10.82
CA ILE A 606 -23.66 -25.57 -10.43
C ILE A 606 -23.38 -24.51 -9.36
N SER A 607 -23.99 -23.33 -9.46
CA SER A 607 -23.91 -22.31 -8.42
C SER A 607 -24.48 -22.80 -7.09
N ALA A 608 -25.59 -23.52 -7.11
CA ALA A 608 -26.22 -24.11 -5.93
C ALA A 608 -25.33 -25.19 -5.29
N ASP A 609 -24.75 -26.09 -6.09
CA ASP A 609 -23.79 -27.11 -5.64
C ASP A 609 -22.59 -26.46 -4.93
N LYS A 610 -22.07 -25.37 -5.50
CA LYS A 610 -20.97 -24.59 -4.89
C LYS A 610 -21.39 -24.01 -3.53
N ARG A 611 -22.55 -23.35 -3.44
CA ARG A 611 -23.07 -22.82 -2.17
C ARG A 611 -23.23 -23.90 -1.11
N TYR A 612 -23.78 -25.06 -1.50
CA TYR A 612 -23.94 -26.19 -0.61
C TYR A 612 -22.59 -26.68 -0.07
N SER A 613 -21.57 -26.80 -0.92
CA SER A 613 -20.21 -27.17 -0.50
C SER A 613 -19.57 -26.18 0.47
N GLN A 614 -19.96 -24.91 0.41
CA GLN A 614 -19.50 -23.84 1.30
C GLN A 614 -20.31 -23.77 2.62
N GLY A 615 -21.36 -24.59 2.76
CA GLY A 615 -22.24 -24.62 3.93
C GLY A 615 -23.43 -23.66 3.86
N ASP A 616 -23.62 -22.91 2.77
CA ASP A 616 -24.80 -22.08 2.53
C ASP A 616 -25.97 -22.95 2.03
N VAL A 617 -26.52 -23.74 2.95
CA VAL A 617 -27.62 -24.68 2.68
C VAL A 617 -28.88 -23.93 2.22
N PHE A 618 -29.19 -22.78 2.82
CA PHE A 618 -30.38 -22.01 2.47
C PHE A 618 -30.27 -21.40 1.07
N GLY A 619 -29.15 -20.76 0.73
CA GLY A 619 -28.93 -20.21 -0.60
C GLY A 619 -28.91 -21.30 -1.68
N ALA A 620 -28.33 -22.47 -1.38
CA ALA A 620 -28.37 -23.62 -2.29
C ALA A 620 -29.80 -24.11 -2.57
N LEU A 621 -30.64 -24.27 -1.53
CA LEU A 621 -32.05 -24.69 -1.70
C LEU A 621 -32.84 -23.76 -2.61
N GLU A 622 -32.66 -22.44 -2.46
CA GLU A 622 -33.34 -21.45 -3.31
C GLU A 622 -32.83 -21.51 -4.74
N GLU A 623 -31.52 -21.64 -4.96
CA GLU A 623 -30.96 -21.76 -6.32
C GLU A 623 -31.36 -23.08 -7.00
N TYR A 624 -31.41 -24.22 -6.30
CA TYR A 624 -31.94 -25.46 -6.88
C TYR A 624 -33.41 -25.31 -7.30
N ARG A 625 -34.24 -24.64 -6.49
CA ARG A 625 -35.63 -24.35 -6.85
C ARG A 625 -35.73 -23.43 -8.07
N LEU A 626 -34.86 -22.43 -8.19
CA LEU A 626 -34.78 -21.57 -9.37
C LEU A 626 -34.33 -22.34 -10.61
N ALA A 627 -33.35 -23.25 -10.48
CA ALA A 627 -32.92 -24.12 -11.57
C ALA A 627 -34.08 -24.99 -12.07
N LEU A 628 -34.87 -25.56 -11.15
CA LEU A 628 -36.05 -26.37 -11.48
C LEU A 628 -37.25 -25.56 -11.98
N LEU A 629 -37.35 -24.28 -11.57
CA LEU A 629 -38.32 -23.34 -12.15
C LEU A 629 -37.97 -22.99 -13.59
N ALA A 630 -36.67 -22.88 -13.90
CA ALA A 630 -36.19 -22.65 -15.27
C ALA A 630 -36.35 -23.89 -16.16
N ASP A 631 -36.05 -25.07 -15.61
CA ASP A 631 -36.15 -26.35 -16.31
C ASP A 631 -36.57 -27.45 -15.33
N GLU A 632 -37.86 -27.79 -15.37
CA GLU A 632 -38.44 -28.84 -14.52
C GLU A 632 -37.88 -30.24 -14.84
N ASN A 633 -37.22 -30.42 -15.98
CA ASN A 633 -36.62 -31.68 -16.43
C ASN A 633 -35.12 -31.80 -16.08
N ASN A 634 -34.55 -30.81 -15.37
CA ASN A 634 -33.17 -30.86 -14.92
C ASN A 634 -32.99 -31.93 -13.81
N ILE A 635 -32.63 -33.14 -14.25
CA ILE A 635 -32.43 -34.31 -13.38
C ILE A 635 -31.35 -34.04 -12.32
N LEU A 636 -30.27 -33.35 -12.71
CA LEU A 636 -29.17 -33.01 -11.80
C LEU A 636 -29.66 -32.10 -10.67
N ALA A 637 -30.46 -31.08 -10.98
CA ALA A 637 -31.04 -30.20 -9.97
C ALA A 637 -32.01 -30.92 -9.02
N TRP A 638 -32.83 -31.86 -9.51
CA TRP A 638 -33.68 -32.70 -8.64
C TRP A 638 -32.85 -33.56 -7.68
N ASN A 639 -31.81 -34.21 -8.21
CA ASN A 639 -30.92 -35.04 -7.40
C ASN A 639 -30.13 -34.21 -6.37
N SER A 640 -29.52 -33.09 -6.79
CA SER A 640 -28.79 -32.20 -5.89
C SER A 640 -29.69 -31.54 -4.84
N LEU A 641 -30.92 -31.15 -5.20
CA LEU A 641 -31.93 -30.68 -4.24
C LEU A 641 -32.23 -31.75 -3.18
N GLY A 642 -32.40 -33.01 -3.60
CA GLY A 642 -32.61 -34.13 -2.68
C GLY A 642 -31.44 -34.33 -1.72
N VAL A 643 -30.20 -34.27 -2.22
CA VAL A 643 -28.99 -34.37 -1.38
C VAL A 643 -28.91 -33.22 -0.38
N CYS A 644 -29.17 -32.00 -0.83
CA CYS A 644 -29.18 -30.81 0.03
C CYS A 644 -30.26 -30.89 1.13
N LEU A 645 -31.48 -31.31 0.77
CA LEU A 645 -32.57 -31.53 1.74
C LEU A 645 -32.25 -32.63 2.75
N ALA A 646 -31.60 -33.71 2.32
CA ALA A 646 -31.15 -34.79 3.21
C ALA A 646 -30.09 -34.29 4.19
N GLY A 647 -29.10 -33.52 3.72
CA GLY A 647 -28.09 -32.88 4.56
C GLY A 647 -28.68 -31.90 5.58
N ALA A 648 -29.77 -31.22 5.22
CA ALA A 648 -30.55 -30.35 6.12
C ALA A 648 -31.47 -31.10 7.10
N GLY A 649 -31.46 -32.44 7.11
CA GLY A 649 -32.32 -33.26 7.97
C GLY A 649 -33.78 -33.37 7.52
N ARG A 650 -34.13 -32.89 6.31
CA ARG A 650 -35.49 -32.85 5.76
C ARG A 650 -35.76 -34.08 4.90
N ALA A 651 -35.63 -35.27 5.49
CA ALA A 651 -35.64 -36.55 4.78
C ALA A 651 -36.92 -36.81 3.94
N ALA A 652 -38.10 -36.36 4.41
CA ALA A 652 -39.35 -36.52 3.69
C ALA A 652 -39.40 -35.71 2.38
N GLU A 653 -38.80 -34.52 2.37
CA GLU A 653 -38.72 -33.68 1.17
C GLU A 653 -37.61 -34.17 0.23
N ALA A 654 -36.49 -34.66 0.80
CA ALA A 654 -35.44 -35.31 0.04
C ALA A 654 -35.97 -36.52 -0.75
N ARG A 655 -36.78 -37.38 -0.10
CA ARG A 655 -37.47 -38.50 -0.76
C ARG A 655 -38.25 -38.04 -1.99
N ARG A 656 -39.07 -36.98 -1.87
CA ARG A 656 -39.86 -36.44 -3.00
C ARG A 656 -38.97 -35.94 -4.14
N ALA A 657 -37.89 -35.23 -3.82
CA ALA A 657 -36.95 -34.75 -4.83
C ALA A 657 -36.26 -35.91 -5.57
N PHE A 658 -35.87 -36.96 -4.86
CA PHE A 658 -35.29 -38.17 -5.47
C PHE A 658 -36.33 -38.98 -6.27
N GLU A 659 -37.59 -39.05 -5.83
CA GLU A 659 -38.68 -39.65 -6.62
C GLU A 659 -38.85 -38.92 -7.95
N GLU A 660 -38.79 -37.58 -7.95
CA GLU A 660 -38.84 -36.77 -9.18
C GLU A 660 -37.59 -36.97 -10.07
N ALA A 661 -36.41 -37.15 -9.49
CA ALA A 661 -35.19 -37.47 -10.24
C ALA A 661 -35.28 -38.85 -10.91
N VAL A 662 -35.66 -39.89 -10.16
CA VAL A 662 -35.83 -41.26 -10.66
C VAL A 662 -36.94 -41.35 -11.72
N LYS A 663 -38.04 -40.60 -11.55
CA LYS A 663 -39.13 -40.56 -12.54
C LYS A 663 -38.66 -40.04 -13.90
N ARG A 664 -37.73 -39.06 -13.92
CA ARG A 664 -37.18 -38.47 -15.15
C ARG A 664 -36.04 -39.29 -15.74
N ALA A 665 -35.24 -39.93 -14.89
CA ALA A 665 -34.13 -40.79 -15.29
C ALA A 665 -34.19 -42.16 -14.60
N PRO A 666 -35.13 -43.04 -15.00
CA PRO A 666 -35.30 -44.35 -14.36
C PRO A 666 -34.14 -45.32 -14.62
N GLY A 667 -33.23 -44.97 -15.53
CA GLY A 667 -32.03 -45.75 -15.83
C GLY A 667 -30.79 -45.31 -15.05
N GLU A 668 -30.88 -44.28 -14.20
CA GLU A 668 -29.73 -43.71 -13.49
C GLU A 668 -29.55 -44.36 -12.11
N PRO A 669 -28.47 -45.15 -11.88
CA PRO A 669 -28.28 -45.88 -10.62
C PRO A 669 -28.20 -44.96 -9.39
N ALA A 670 -27.58 -43.79 -9.54
CA ALA A 670 -27.37 -42.83 -8.46
C ALA A 670 -28.69 -42.32 -7.87
N GLY A 671 -29.71 -42.09 -8.71
CA GLY A 671 -31.04 -41.67 -8.27
C GLY A 671 -31.71 -42.72 -7.38
N HIS A 672 -31.64 -43.99 -7.77
CA HIS A 672 -32.19 -45.11 -6.99
C HIS A 672 -31.43 -45.31 -5.66
N TYR A 673 -30.11 -45.19 -5.65
CA TYR A 673 -29.33 -45.27 -4.41
C TYR A 673 -29.70 -44.14 -3.44
N ASN A 674 -29.84 -42.91 -3.94
CA ASN A 674 -30.18 -41.76 -3.11
C ASN A 674 -31.61 -41.85 -2.56
N LEU A 675 -32.57 -42.28 -3.39
CA LEU A 675 -33.94 -42.55 -2.95
C LEU A 675 -33.97 -43.65 -1.87
N GLY A 676 -33.25 -44.75 -2.08
CA GLY A 676 -33.13 -45.82 -1.09
C GLY A 676 -32.55 -45.34 0.25
N THR A 677 -31.56 -44.47 0.21
CA THR A 677 -30.96 -43.86 1.40
C THR A 677 -31.94 -42.94 2.15
N ALA A 678 -32.74 -42.15 1.42
CA ALA A 678 -33.78 -41.33 2.02
C ALA A 678 -34.89 -42.19 2.67
N CYS A 679 -35.33 -43.25 2.01
CA CYS A 679 -36.31 -44.21 2.56
C CYS A 679 -35.78 -44.90 3.82
N ALA A 680 -34.52 -45.34 3.82
CA ALA A 680 -33.90 -45.95 5.00
C ALA A 680 -33.85 -44.99 6.20
N THR A 681 -33.55 -43.71 5.95
CA THR A 681 -33.53 -42.66 6.98
C THR A 681 -34.92 -42.40 7.56
N LEU A 682 -35.97 -42.54 6.76
CA LEU A 682 -37.36 -42.44 7.18
C LEU A 682 -37.90 -43.71 7.87
N GLY A 683 -37.10 -44.78 7.97
CA GLY A 683 -37.50 -46.06 8.55
C GLY A 683 -38.26 -46.98 7.58
N ASP A 684 -38.39 -46.61 6.31
CA ASP A 684 -39.04 -47.41 5.27
C ASP A 684 -38.05 -48.43 4.67
N ALA A 685 -37.71 -49.44 5.48
CA ALA A 685 -36.71 -50.45 5.14
C ALA A 685 -37.12 -51.35 3.95
N ALA A 686 -38.41 -51.45 3.65
CA ALA A 686 -38.91 -52.23 2.52
C ALA A 686 -38.65 -51.49 1.21
N GLU A 687 -39.04 -50.22 1.13
CA GLU A 687 -38.81 -49.38 -0.05
C GLU A 687 -37.31 -49.13 -0.25
N ALA A 688 -36.55 -48.89 0.82
CA ALA A 688 -35.10 -48.75 0.75
C ALA A 688 -34.44 -49.96 0.07
N ALA A 689 -34.83 -51.18 0.48
CA ALA A 689 -34.29 -52.40 -0.11
C ALA A 689 -34.69 -52.57 -1.58
N ALA A 690 -35.92 -52.17 -1.96
CA ALA A 690 -36.35 -52.20 -3.36
C ALA A 690 -35.48 -51.28 -4.22
N GLN A 691 -35.29 -50.04 -3.78
CA GLN A 691 -34.51 -49.04 -4.52
C GLN A 691 -33.03 -49.39 -4.61
N PHE A 692 -32.42 -49.91 -3.54
CA PHE A 692 -31.04 -50.40 -3.62
C PHE A 692 -30.89 -51.61 -4.53
N ARG A 693 -31.88 -52.50 -4.63
CA ARG A 693 -31.86 -53.60 -5.59
C ARG A 693 -31.94 -53.08 -7.02
N THR A 694 -32.84 -52.14 -7.30
CA THR A 694 -32.91 -51.50 -8.63
C THR A 694 -31.59 -50.80 -8.99
N CYS A 695 -30.96 -50.11 -8.03
CA CYS A 695 -29.63 -49.55 -8.22
C CYS A 695 -28.61 -50.63 -8.63
N LEU A 696 -28.65 -51.81 -8.00
CA LEU A 696 -27.76 -52.93 -8.33
C LEU A 696 -28.14 -53.68 -9.59
N ASP A 697 -29.39 -53.63 -10.02
CA ASP A 697 -29.83 -54.17 -11.31
C ASP A 697 -29.31 -53.29 -12.46
N LEU A 698 -29.23 -51.98 -12.24
CA LEU A 698 -28.67 -51.00 -13.19
C LEU A 698 -27.13 -50.95 -13.16
N ASP A 699 -26.54 -51.00 -11.97
CA ASP A 699 -25.09 -51.07 -11.74
C ASP A 699 -24.76 -52.20 -10.75
N PRO A 700 -24.49 -53.42 -11.24
CA PRO A 700 -24.13 -54.56 -10.39
C PRO A 700 -22.91 -54.34 -9.50
N GLY A 701 -22.03 -53.41 -9.88
CA GLY A 701 -20.80 -53.04 -9.18
C GLY A 701 -20.97 -51.95 -8.13
N HIS A 702 -22.17 -51.43 -7.90
CA HIS A 702 -22.38 -50.31 -6.98
C HIS A 702 -22.11 -50.69 -5.51
N VAL A 703 -20.90 -50.41 -5.03
CA VAL A 703 -20.36 -50.80 -3.71
C VAL A 703 -21.26 -50.34 -2.56
N TYR A 704 -21.67 -49.07 -2.58
CA TYR A 704 -22.45 -48.50 -1.48
C TYR A 704 -23.87 -49.08 -1.41
N ALA A 705 -24.47 -49.46 -2.53
CA ALA A 705 -25.79 -50.09 -2.54
C ALA A 705 -25.71 -51.52 -1.97
N CYS A 706 -24.64 -52.27 -2.30
CA CYS A 706 -24.37 -53.57 -1.68
C CYS A 706 -24.20 -53.44 -0.16
N ILE A 707 -23.42 -52.45 0.30
CA ILE A 707 -23.23 -52.22 1.74
C ILE A 707 -24.56 -51.88 2.43
N ARG A 708 -25.37 -50.97 1.87
CA ARG A 708 -26.66 -50.57 2.46
C ARG A 708 -27.65 -51.73 2.53
N LEU A 709 -27.73 -52.57 1.49
CA LEU A 709 -28.53 -53.79 1.55
C LEU A 709 -28.01 -54.78 2.58
N GLY A 710 -26.68 -54.91 2.71
CA GLY A 710 -26.07 -55.74 3.75
C GLY A 710 -26.41 -55.25 5.16
N GLU A 711 -26.40 -53.93 5.38
CA GLU A 711 -26.81 -53.33 6.67
C GLU A 711 -28.30 -53.59 6.97
N LEU A 712 -29.17 -53.52 5.94
CA LEU A 712 -30.58 -53.90 6.07
C LEU A 712 -30.75 -55.40 6.36
N ALA A 713 -29.95 -56.28 5.74
CA ALA A 713 -29.96 -57.71 6.02
C ALA A 713 -29.48 -58.02 7.45
N GLU A 714 -28.39 -57.38 7.92
CA GLU A 714 -27.92 -57.46 9.31
C GLU A 714 -29.05 -57.07 10.29
N SER A 715 -29.77 -55.98 10.00
CA SER A 715 -30.87 -55.51 10.86
C SER A 715 -32.06 -56.47 10.94
N ARG A 716 -32.24 -57.32 9.93
CA ARG A 716 -33.26 -58.38 9.88
C ARG A 716 -32.77 -59.70 10.50
N GLY A 717 -31.51 -59.78 10.91
CA GLY A 717 -30.90 -61.00 11.45
C GLY A 717 -30.40 -61.99 10.38
N ASP A 718 -30.37 -61.60 9.11
CA ASP A 718 -29.87 -62.44 8.02
C ASP A 718 -28.37 -62.17 7.79
N GLY A 719 -27.54 -62.81 8.61
CA GLY A 719 -26.07 -62.68 8.55
C GLY A 719 -25.46 -63.27 7.28
N ASP A 720 -26.05 -64.33 6.74
CA ASP A 720 -25.56 -64.99 5.52
C ASP A 720 -25.73 -64.10 4.29
N GLU A 721 -26.89 -63.45 4.14
CA GLU A 721 -27.11 -62.51 3.04
C GLU A 721 -26.27 -61.23 3.21
N ALA A 722 -26.17 -60.71 4.44
CA ALA A 722 -25.30 -59.57 4.72
C ALA A 722 -23.84 -59.84 4.33
N ARG A 723 -23.32 -61.02 4.69
CA ARG A 723 -21.97 -61.48 4.33
C ARG A 723 -21.78 -61.52 2.82
N ARG A 724 -22.70 -62.14 2.07
CA ARG A 724 -22.64 -62.21 0.60
C ARG A 724 -22.61 -60.82 -0.03
N LEU A 725 -23.43 -59.90 0.46
CA LEU A 725 -23.49 -58.53 -0.05
C LEU A 725 -22.20 -57.75 0.25
N TYR A 726 -21.62 -57.89 1.43
CA TYR A 726 -20.34 -57.27 1.75
C TYR A 726 -19.16 -57.90 0.99
N GLU A 727 -19.15 -59.21 0.78
CA GLU A 727 -18.15 -59.87 -0.07
C GLU A 727 -18.27 -59.40 -1.52
N ARG A 728 -19.49 -59.25 -2.02
CA ARG A 728 -19.73 -58.68 -3.35
C ARG A 728 -19.23 -57.24 -3.46
N ALA A 729 -19.47 -56.42 -2.44
CA ALA A 729 -18.94 -55.06 -2.36
C ALA A 729 -17.40 -55.02 -2.33
N ALA A 730 -16.76 -55.97 -1.64
CA ALA A 730 -15.31 -56.10 -1.59
C ALA A 730 -14.70 -56.55 -2.93
N VAL A 731 -15.42 -57.36 -3.70
CA VAL A 731 -15.02 -57.76 -5.06
C VAL A 731 -15.20 -56.60 -6.04
N ALA A 732 -16.28 -55.84 -5.90
CA ALA A 732 -16.60 -54.70 -6.78
C ALA A 732 -15.59 -53.55 -6.64
N ASP A 733 -15.15 -53.25 -5.42
CA ASP A 733 -14.04 -52.31 -5.16
C ASP A 733 -13.01 -52.94 -4.22
N PRO A 734 -11.96 -53.57 -4.79
CA PRO A 734 -10.88 -54.17 -4.02
C PRO A 734 -10.07 -53.17 -3.19
N ALA A 735 -10.12 -51.88 -3.51
CA ALA A 735 -9.40 -50.83 -2.78
C ALA A 735 -10.20 -50.30 -1.58
N SER A 736 -11.51 -50.56 -1.50
CA SER A 736 -12.35 -50.06 -0.41
C SER A 736 -12.06 -50.76 0.93
N SER A 737 -11.86 -49.98 1.99
CA SER A 737 -11.78 -50.51 3.37
C SER A 737 -13.18 -50.81 3.95
N LEU A 738 -14.23 -50.18 3.42
CA LEU A 738 -15.58 -50.21 4.01
C LEU A 738 -16.22 -51.61 4.02
N PRO A 739 -16.16 -52.42 2.94
CA PRO A 739 -16.71 -53.78 2.95
C PRO A 739 -16.03 -54.68 3.98
N HIS A 740 -14.69 -54.59 4.08
CA HIS A 740 -13.91 -55.37 5.04
C HIS A 740 -14.22 -54.97 6.48
N ARG A 741 -14.43 -53.68 6.75
CA ARG A 741 -14.90 -53.22 8.06
C ARG A 741 -16.29 -53.75 8.40
N CYS A 742 -17.23 -53.78 7.45
CA CYS A 742 -18.56 -54.32 7.66
C CYS A 742 -18.52 -55.84 7.93
N LEU A 743 -17.70 -56.58 7.17
CA LEU A 743 -17.43 -58.00 7.42
C LEU A 743 -16.83 -58.23 8.80
N ALA A 744 -15.82 -57.45 9.21
CA ALA A 744 -15.25 -57.56 10.55
C ALA A 744 -16.29 -57.35 11.66
N ARG A 745 -17.15 -56.34 11.50
CA ARG A 745 -18.24 -56.09 12.45
C ARG A 745 -19.21 -57.28 12.54
N LEU A 746 -19.54 -57.89 11.40
CA LEU A 746 -20.38 -59.08 11.35
C LEU A 746 -19.71 -60.27 12.05
N GLU A 747 -18.43 -60.53 11.77
CA GLU A 747 -17.66 -61.62 12.40
C GLU A 747 -17.53 -61.44 13.93
N LEU A 748 -17.37 -60.20 14.41
CA LEU A 748 -17.38 -59.91 15.85
C LEU A 748 -18.74 -60.22 16.49
N ARG A 749 -19.85 -59.97 15.79
CA ARG A 749 -21.20 -60.33 16.26
C ARG A 749 -21.41 -61.85 16.32
N GLU A 750 -20.86 -62.57 15.34
CA GLU A 750 -20.91 -64.03 15.25
C GLU A 750 -19.87 -64.74 16.14
N ARG A 751 -19.07 -64.00 16.91
CA ARG A 751 -18.01 -64.52 17.80
C ARG A 751 -16.89 -65.26 17.07
N HIS A 752 -16.49 -64.76 15.90
CA HIS A 752 -15.31 -65.23 15.15
C HIS A 752 -14.18 -64.19 15.19
N PRO A 753 -13.46 -64.02 16.33
CA PRO A 753 -12.46 -62.97 16.50
C PRO A 753 -11.28 -63.10 15.52
N ASP A 754 -10.85 -64.31 15.17
CA ASP A 754 -9.73 -64.52 14.25
C ASP A 754 -10.04 -63.99 12.84
N LYS A 755 -11.24 -64.30 12.33
CA LYS A 755 -11.72 -63.78 11.05
C LYS A 755 -11.93 -62.27 11.10
N ALA A 756 -12.46 -61.75 12.21
CA ALA A 756 -12.61 -60.31 12.40
C ALA A 756 -11.26 -59.59 12.33
N ARG A 757 -10.21 -60.13 12.97
CA ARG A 757 -8.85 -59.58 12.94
C ARG A 757 -8.30 -59.54 11.51
N GLU A 758 -8.45 -60.62 10.76
CA GLU A 758 -8.03 -60.67 9.36
C GLU A 758 -8.77 -59.59 8.53
N ARG A 759 -10.09 -59.48 8.67
CA ARG A 759 -10.88 -58.48 7.94
C ARG A 759 -10.52 -57.05 8.34
N LEU A 760 -10.26 -56.77 9.62
CA LEU A 760 -9.78 -55.45 10.07
C LEU A 760 -8.39 -55.13 9.55
N HIS A 761 -7.49 -56.12 9.51
CA HIS A 761 -6.17 -55.96 8.91
C HIS A 761 -6.29 -55.61 7.42
N GLN A 762 -7.16 -56.32 6.68
CA GLN A 762 -7.45 -55.99 5.29
C GLN A 762 -8.04 -54.57 5.13
N ALA A 763 -8.91 -54.12 6.04
CA ALA A 763 -9.43 -52.76 6.01
C ALA A 763 -8.33 -51.71 6.24
N LEU A 764 -7.43 -51.93 7.21
CA LEU A 764 -6.35 -51.01 7.56
C LEU A 764 -5.21 -51.00 6.54
N LEU A 765 -4.96 -52.12 5.84
CA LEU A 765 -4.02 -52.14 4.70
C LEU A 765 -4.47 -51.21 3.57
N ARG A 766 -5.78 -51.12 3.34
CA ARG A 766 -6.38 -50.29 2.30
C ARG A 766 -6.53 -48.84 2.73
N ASN A 767 -6.94 -48.62 3.97
CA ASN A 767 -7.02 -47.29 4.57
C ASN A 767 -6.44 -47.32 6.00
N PRO A 768 -5.17 -46.97 6.17
CA PRO A 768 -4.53 -46.91 7.48
C PRO A 768 -5.16 -45.88 8.44
N GLN A 769 -5.89 -44.91 7.90
CA GLN A 769 -6.56 -43.85 8.65
C GLN A 769 -8.08 -44.12 8.85
N ASP A 770 -8.54 -45.36 8.70
CA ASP A 770 -9.92 -45.72 9.03
C ASP A 770 -10.11 -45.80 10.54
N ALA A 771 -10.54 -44.68 11.14
CA ALA A 771 -10.75 -44.54 12.57
C ALA A 771 -11.64 -45.63 13.17
N PHE A 772 -12.66 -46.11 12.43
CA PHE A 772 -13.55 -47.17 12.92
C PHE A 772 -12.85 -48.52 12.95
N SER A 773 -12.06 -48.85 11.92
CA SER A 773 -11.31 -50.10 11.88
C SER A 773 -10.21 -50.13 12.96
N LEU A 774 -9.55 -48.99 13.23
CA LEU A 774 -8.59 -48.84 14.34
C LEU A 774 -9.25 -49.08 15.70
N HIS A 775 -10.42 -48.47 15.94
CA HIS A 775 -11.20 -48.67 17.17
C HIS A 775 -11.65 -50.13 17.34
N LEU A 776 -12.17 -50.76 16.29
CA LEU A 776 -12.60 -52.17 16.35
C LEU A 776 -11.42 -53.12 16.58
N MET A 777 -10.24 -52.80 16.03
CA MET A 777 -9.03 -53.58 16.25
C MET A 777 -8.52 -53.41 17.69
N ALA A 778 -8.52 -52.19 18.23
CA ALA A 778 -8.19 -51.95 19.64
C ALA A 778 -9.11 -52.74 20.57
N ARG A 779 -10.43 -52.72 20.30
CA ARG A 779 -11.41 -53.52 21.07
C ARG A 779 -11.09 -55.01 21.01
N LEU A 780 -10.70 -55.54 19.84
CA LEU A 780 -10.36 -56.95 19.66
C LEU A 780 -9.15 -57.37 20.51
N TYR A 781 -8.09 -56.55 20.54
CA TYR A 781 -6.93 -56.80 21.41
C TYR A 781 -7.29 -56.78 22.90
N LEU A 782 -8.15 -55.86 23.32
CA LEU A 782 -8.62 -55.77 24.71
C LEU A 782 -9.54 -56.93 25.10
N ASP A 783 -10.44 -57.35 24.21
CA ASP A 783 -11.36 -58.46 24.47
C ASP A 783 -10.62 -59.82 24.49
N GLY A 784 -9.48 -59.91 23.81
CA GLY A 784 -8.59 -61.08 23.83
C GLY A 784 -7.59 -61.13 24.99
N ASP A 785 -7.57 -60.11 25.86
CA ASP A 785 -6.55 -59.93 26.91
C ASP A 785 -5.11 -60.01 26.35
N GLU A 786 -4.92 -59.48 25.14
CA GLU A 786 -3.64 -59.45 24.42
C GLU A 786 -2.88 -58.16 24.77
N ASP A 787 -2.11 -57.59 23.83
CA ASP A 787 -1.23 -56.43 24.04
C ASP A 787 -2.02 -55.12 24.32
N PRO A 788 -2.04 -54.63 25.58
CA PRO A 788 -2.79 -53.43 25.93
C PRO A 788 -2.09 -52.13 25.48
N GLU A 789 -0.78 -52.16 25.20
CA GLU A 789 -0.03 -51.00 24.68
C GLU A 789 -0.34 -50.77 23.21
N LEU A 790 -0.41 -51.85 22.43
CA LEU A 790 -0.85 -51.80 21.04
C LEU A 790 -2.31 -51.34 20.93
N ALA A 791 -3.20 -51.84 21.80
CA ALA A 791 -4.59 -51.39 21.89
C ALA A 791 -4.70 -49.90 22.20
N GLU A 792 -3.89 -49.37 23.13
CA GLU A 792 -3.83 -47.92 23.40
C GLU A 792 -3.43 -47.13 22.15
N THR A 793 -2.40 -47.57 21.45
CA THR A 793 -1.89 -46.87 20.26
C THR A 793 -2.97 -46.76 19.18
N LEU A 794 -3.65 -47.87 18.88
CA LEU A 794 -4.75 -47.91 17.92
C LEU A 794 -5.94 -47.05 18.35
N ALA A 795 -6.30 -47.09 19.64
CA ALA A 795 -7.39 -46.29 20.19
C ALA A 795 -7.06 -44.77 20.17
N ARG A 796 -5.81 -44.38 20.46
CA ARG A 796 -5.35 -42.99 20.35
C ARG A 796 -5.42 -42.48 18.92
N GLN A 797 -4.95 -43.28 17.96
CA GLN A 797 -5.04 -42.92 16.54
C GLN A 797 -6.50 -42.76 16.09
N SER A 798 -7.39 -43.67 16.50
CA SER A 798 -8.83 -43.58 16.21
C SER A 798 -9.44 -42.28 16.74
N VAL A 799 -9.19 -41.96 18.01
CA VAL A 799 -9.68 -40.74 18.67
C VAL A 799 -9.12 -39.46 18.04
N ALA A 800 -7.85 -39.46 17.65
CA ALA A 800 -7.23 -38.30 16.99
C ALA A 800 -7.90 -38.01 15.63
N LEU A 801 -8.28 -39.06 14.90
CA LEU A 801 -8.96 -38.94 13.61
C LEU A 801 -10.44 -38.56 13.76
N ARG A 802 -11.12 -39.08 14.80
CA ARG A 802 -12.56 -38.86 15.07
C ARG A 802 -12.84 -38.63 16.55
N PRO A 803 -12.60 -37.40 17.06
CA PRO A 803 -12.78 -37.09 18.48
C PRO A 803 -14.26 -37.01 18.90
N ASP A 804 -15.19 -36.96 17.96
CA ASP A 804 -16.65 -36.91 18.17
C ASP A 804 -17.25 -38.28 18.56
N ARG A 805 -16.46 -39.37 18.51
CA ARG A 805 -16.97 -40.73 18.72
C ARG A 805 -16.74 -41.22 20.15
N LYS A 806 -17.81 -41.23 20.94
CA LYS A 806 -17.85 -41.80 22.29
C LYS A 806 -17.24 -43.21 22.42
N ALA A 807 -17.56 -44.11 21.49
CA ALA A 807 -17.08 -45.50 21.53
C ALA A 807 -15.54 -45.61 21.48
N ALA A 808 -14.88 -44.76 20.69
CA ALA A 808 -13.42 -44.76 20.57
C ALA A 808 -12.74 -44.30 21.87
N TRP A 809 -13.29 -43.27 22.53
CA TRP A 809 -12.82 -42.81 23.85
C TRP A 809 -13.01 -43.86 24.95
N LEU A 810 -14.09 -44.63 24.89
CA LEU A 810 -14.31 -45.73 25.83
C LEU A 810 -13.29 -46.86 25.66
N GLU A 811 -12.94 -47.24 24.42
CA GLU A 811 -11.88 -48.22 24.20
C GLU A 811 -10.50 -47.70 24.62
N LEU A 812 -10.21 -46.41 24.41
CA LEU A 812 -8.97 -45.79 24.91
C LEU A 812 -8.91 -45.85 26.45
N ALA A 813 -10.02 -45.56 27.12
CA ALA A 813 -10.11 -45.67 28.57
C ALA A 813 -9.89 -47.11 29.06
N ARG A 814 -10.46 -48.11 28.36
CA ARG A 814 -10.25 -49.53 28.67
C ARG A 814 -8.77 -49.92 28.50
N ALA A 815 -8.11 -49.49 27.43
CA ALA A 815 -6.69 -49.77 27.20
C ALA A 815 -5.80 -49.17 28.30
N LEU A 816 -6.05 -47.93 28.70
CA LEU A 816 -5.30 -47.26 29.77
C LEU A 816 -5.52 -47.93 31.14
N GLU A 817 -6.73 -48.42 31.40
CA GLU A 817 -7.05 -49.13 32.65
C GLU A 817 -6.38 -50.50 32.72
N ALA A 818 -6.31 -51.25 31.61
CA ALA A 818 -5.60 -52.52 31.52
C ALA A 818 -4.09 -52.37 31.85
N GLN A 819 -3.51 -51.19 31.60
CA GLN A 819 -2.13 -50.86 31.95
C GLN A 819 -1.96 -50.24 33.36
N GLY A 820 -3.03 -50.16 34.17
CA GLY A 820 -2.98 -49.55 35.51
C GLY A 820 -2.92 -48.02 35.54
N ARG A 821 -3.12 -47.34 34.40
CA ARG A 821 -3.12 -45.88 34.28
C ARG A 821 -4.51 -45.29 34.59
N HIS A 822 -4.98 -45.50 35.81
CA HIS A 822 -6.34 -45.19 36.24
C HIS A 822 -6.72 -43.70 36.12
N ARG A 823 -5.75 -42.79 36.27
CA ARG A 823 -5.99 -41.33 36.13
C ARG A 823 -6.35 -40.98 34.69
N ASP A 824 -5.52 -41.38 33.73
CA ASP A 824 -5.70 -41.09 32.30
C ASP A 824 -6.96 -41.77 31.76
N ALA A 825 -7.26 -42.99 32.22
CA ALA A 825 -8.49 -43.70 31.89
C ALA A 825 -9.75 -42.93 32.35
N ARG A 826 -9.70 -42.28 33.52
CA ARG A 826 -10.79 -41.45 34.03
C ARG A 826 -10.99 -40.20 33.15
N GLU A 827 -9.93 -39.55 32.72
CA GLU A 827 -10.01 -38.39 31.83
C GLU A 827 -10.64 -38.77 30.48
N ALA A 828 -10.21 -39.89 29.87
CA ALA A 828 -10.82 -40.40 28.65
C ALA A 828 -12.33 -40.73 28.82
N ARG A 829 -12.73 -41.29 29.97
CA ARG A 829 -14.15 -41.54 30.30
C ARG A 829 -14.96 -40.25 30.44
N VAL A 830 -14.39 -39.20 31.02
CA VAL A 830 -15.05 -37.90 31.13
C VAL A 830 -15.30 -37.31 29.74
N ARG A 831 -14.30 -37.32 28.86
CA ARG A 831 -14.47 -36.90 27.46
C ARG A 831 -15.52 -37.73 26.73
N ALA A 832 -15.57 -39.04 26.97
CA ALA A 832 -16.63 -39.90 26.42
C ALA A 832 -18.03 -39.60 26.99
N ALA A 833 -18.14 -39.02 28.18
CA ALA A 833 -19.41 -38.65 28.81
C ALA A 833 -19.91 -37.26 28.36
N GLU A 834 -19.01 -36.38 27.92
CA GLU A 834 -19.31 -35.06 27.35
C GLU A 834 -19.86 -35.14 25.90
N LEU A 835 -19.64 -36.28 25.24
CA LEU A 835 -20.21 -36.66 23.93
C LEU A 835 -21.50 -37.46 24.10
#